data_AF-A0A7Y4YUT4-F1
#
_entry.id   AF-A0A7Y4YUT4-F1
#
_cell.length_a   1.000
_cell.length_b   1.000
_cell.length_c   1.000
_cell.angle_alpha   90.00
_cell.angle_beta   90.00
_cell.angle_gamma   90.00
#
_symmetry.space_group_name_H-M   'P 1'
#
loop_
_entity.id
_entity.type
_entity.pdbx_description
1 polymer ?
#
loop_
_entity_poly.entity_id
_entity_poly.type
_entity_poly.pdbx_seq_one_letter_code
_entity_poly.pdbx_strand_id
1 'polypeptide(L)'
;MPRRAVARGLAALLVLAGLICASWSGAALRTAPIWWDPDGVGAGTDWHYRVPVTLPATSTVNSTGKVDIDFAALMTQLGISGTFDVNSVRVVRPGGTLATVQEYTDRVYAGATDTAGNNRGEVRWIVQDAGAATYQVYFDVTQNGTKPANPQVPINGNFEKGAVGTQLPAGWATAAKTNAAYDLQITGNESPTITSDGIRPSTNSGPLFSPTVTDGSPLTGAQAYILGARTNNEPTNGGVSQADATILTRTITVPASNPGNLTLRWRVEGWDSDTNNVTTFDHLQVEVVGSTTTDIVGPLTNAYTTYPFAPAFGANDITNTRAGYGSYNTFDMTTGGTHRNGMTVANHSQPWWTRTFSLAPYAGQTITLRFSTTHMEEFKSWFHIDDVEWSVVTGTLGAAQAFGAVVTNPVGSFGPGTPLPVSLRVDARPTAATNPVTADIYNATGTLVASAIKLYNDGTHGDAVAGDAIWSNDGSDSANPTYAVPLGTPSSTGWTVRGFARDATTSTILASANGLAHRNALPTPLVMANYWNIDETTFNVVSGSVSVTKISSVISDPVNGTANPKAIPGAVMEYCILITNTGATALSNVVATDNLPANFTYGAATIRSGTGCATAATVEDDNSAGADETDPYGASVAGSTLTGNAASLGVSGVFALTFRGTVN
;
A
#
# COMPACT_ATOMS: atom_id res chain seq x y z
N MET A 1 12.66 53.53 -66.49
CA MET A 1 14.01 53.25 -65.93
C MET A 1 14.51 54.50 -65.20
N PRO A 2 15.30 54.41 -64.11
CA PRO A 2 15.37 53.34 -63.11
C PRO A 2 15.70 53.80 -61.64
N ARG A 3 15.76 52.81 -60.73
CA ARG A 3 16.48 52.73 -59.41
C ARG A 3 15.79 53.42 -58.20
N ARG A 4 15.71 52.82 -56.99
CA ARG A 4 16.41 51.67 -56.38
C ARG A 4 15.62 51.20 -55.13
N ALA A 5 15.68 49.91 -54.85
CA ALA A 5 15.18 49.27 -53.63
C ALA A 5 15.95 49.68 -52.37
N VAL A 6 15.27 49.73 -51.22
CA VAL A 6 15.84 49.43 -49.90
C VAL A 6 14.77 48.71 -49.06
N ALA A 7 15.06 47.46 -48.72
CA ALA A 7 14.35 46.66 -47.74
C ALA A 7 14.82 47.03 -46.33
N ARG A 8 13.88 47.29 -45.40
CA ARG A 8 13.97 47.12 -43.94
C ARG A 8 12.52 46.96 -43.46
N GLY A 9 12.04 45.76 -43.17
CA GLY A 9 12.33 45.08 -41.91
C GLY A 9 11.22 45.39 -40.90
N LEU A 10 9.97 45.07 -41.22
CA LEU A 10 8.89 45.07 -40.23
C LEU A 10 8.91 43.70 -39.57
N ALA A 11 9.47 43.63 -38.37
CA ALA A 11 9.34 42.47 -37.50
C ALA A 11 7.84 42.31 -37.18
N ALA A 12 7.17 41.42 -37.90
CA ALA A 12 5.90 40.89 -37.47
C ALA A 12 6.17 40.18 -36.14
N LEU A 13 5.70 40.80 -35.07
CA LEU A 13 5.60 40.19 -33.75
C LEU A 13 4.64 39.01 -33.90
N LEU A 14 5.20 37.86 -34.28
CA LEU A 14 4.56 36.57 -34.19
C LEU A 14 4.27 36.40 -32.69
N VAL A 15 3.05 36.72 -32.26
CA VAL A 15 2.50 36.19 -31.02
C VAL A 15 2.35 34.70 -31.32
N LEU A 16 3.46 33.99 -31.18
CA LEU A 16 3.48 32.56 -30.93
C LEU A 16 2.65 32.43 -29.66
N ALA A 17 1.35 32.16 -29.82
CA ALA A 17 0.56 31.55 -28.78
C ALA A 17 1.34 30.29 -28.45
N GLY A 18 2.19 30.39 -27.42
CA GLY A 18 2.82 29.24 -26.84
C GLY A 18 1.67 28.31 -26.53
N LEU A 19 1.58 27.21 -27.27
CA LEU A 19 1.09 25.98 -26.71
C LEU A 19 1.94 25.78 -25.46
N ILE A 20 1.46 26.31 -24.35
CA ILE A 20 1.65 25.69 -23.06
C ILE A 20 0.91 24.37 -23.25
N CYS A 21 1.59 23.40 -23.87
CA CYS A 21 1.46 22.03 -23.44
C CYS A 21 1.74 22.11 -21.95
N ALA A 22 0.68 22.30 -21.16
CA ALA A 22 0.70 21.84 -19.79
C ALA A 22 1.24 20.43 -19.93
N SER A 23 2.45 20.21 -19.42
CA SER A 23 2.96 18.88 -19.21
C SER A 23 1.92 18.21 -18.34
N TRP A 24 1.01 17.48 -18.97
CA TRP A 24 0.04 16.66 -18.29
C TRP A 24 0.88 15.71 -17.48
N SER A 25 0.83 15.88 -16.16
CA SER A 25 1.35 14.90 -15.23
C SER A 25 0.44 13.69 -15.33
N GLY A 26 0.61 12.89 -16.38
CA GLY A 26 0.25 11.48 -16.29
C GLY A 26 0.98 10.95 -15.06
N ALA A 27 0.24 10.33 -14.15
CA ALA A 27 0.82 9.68 -12.99
C ALA A 27 1.88 8.69 -13.49
N ALA A 28 3.15 9.07 -13.34
CA ALA A 28 4.26 8.19 -13.67
C ALA A 28 4.17 6.94 -12.79
N LEU A 29 4.44 5.79 -13.40
CA LEU A 29 4.56 4.49 -12.75
C LEU A 29 5.51 4.58 -11.52
N ARG A 30 4.90 4.72 -10.34
CA ARG A 30 5.26 4.17 -9.02
C ARG A 30 6.75 4.03 -8.71
N THR A 31 7.28 5.00 -7.98
CA THR A 31 8.62 4.98 -7.39
C THR A 31 8.69 4.31 -6.00
N ALA A 32 7.56 3.90 -5.41
CA ALA A 32 7.50 3.08 -4.20
C ALA A 32 7.44 1.57 -4.56
N PRO A 33 7.78 0.62 -3.66
CA PRO A 33 7.64 -0.80 -3.95
C PRO A 33 6.28 -1.13 -4.55
N ILE A 34 6.32 -1.98 -5.58
CA ILE A 34 5.13 -2.60 -6.18
C ILE A 34 4.26 -3.14 -5.05
N TRP A 35 2.94 -2.99 -5.20
CA TRP A 35 1.99 -3.48 -4.22
C TRP A 35 2.27 -4.96 -3.95
N TRP A 36 2.48 -5.31 -2.68
CA TRP A 36 2.77 -6.67 -2.32
C TRP A 36 1.53 -7.51 -2.47
N ASP A 37 1.65 -8.45 -3.39
CA ASP A 37 0.61 -9.37 -3.78
C ASP A 37 1.27 -10.73 -4.04
N PRO A 38 1.16 -11.68 -3.10
CA PRO A 38 1.86 -12.95 -3.19
C PRO A 38 1.23 -13.95 -4.19
N ASP A 39 -0.03 -13.78 -4.55
CA ASP A 39 -0.82 -14.68 -5.40
C ASP A 39 -1.21 -14.07 -6.76
N GLY A 40 -1.06 -12.76 -6.91
CA GLY A 40 -1.21 -12.02 -8.15
C GLY A 40 -2.47 -11.16 -8.17
N VAL A 41 -2.32 -9.99 -8.79
CA VAL A 41 -3.18 -8.78 -8.77
C VAL A 41 -4.68 -8.98 -9.08
N GLY A 42 -5.07 -10.13 -9.62
CA GLY A 42 -6.45 -10.45 -10.01
C GLY A 42 -7.05 -11.69 -9.35
N ALA A 43 -6.30 -12.42 -8.50
CA ALA A 43 -6.75 -13.68 -7.94
C ALA A 43 -6.13 -13.97 -6.57
N GLY A 44 -6.91 -14.60 -5.70
CA GLY A 44 -6.44 -15.03 -4.39
C GLY A 44 -6.85 -14.10 -3.25
N THR A 45 -5.98 -14.00 -2.26
CA THR A 45 -6.16 -13.36 -0.95
C THR A 45 -5.28 -12.12 -0.87
N ASP A 46 -5.68 -11.08 -1.58
CA ASP A 46 -4.87 -9.87 -1.74
C ASP A 46 -5.04 -8.92 -0.54
N TRP A 47 -4.06 -8.05 -0.32
CA TRP A 47 -4.12 -7.03 0.73
C TRP A 47 -4.57 -5.68 0.18
N HIS A 48 -5.44 -4.99 0.90
CA HIS A 48 -6.04 -3.74 0.42
C HIS A 48 -5.44 -2.49 1.04
N TYR A 49 -4.79 -2.59 2.20
CA TYR A 49 -4.24 -1.44 2.90
C TYR A 49 -2.81 -1.66 3.36
N ARG A 50 -2.07 -0.56 3.46
CA ARG A 50 -0.74 -0.54 4.06
C ARG A 50 -0.46 0.79 4.75
N VAL A 51 0.53 0.80 5.61
CA VAL A 51 1.12 2.02 6.16
C VAL A 51 2.65 1.94 6.02
N PRO A 52 3.30 3.00 5.48
CA PRO A 52 4.75 3.06 5.45
C PRO A 52 5.30 3.26 6.86
N VAL A 53 6.37 2.55 7.17
CA VAL A 53 7.13 2.64 8.43
C VAL A 53 8.57 2.97 8.09
N THR A 54 8.96 4.21 8.35
CA THR A 54 10.31 4.69 8.08
C THR A 54 11.19 4.44 9.29
N LEU A 55 12.30 3.74 9.07
CA LEU A 55 13.33 3.53 10.08
C LEU A 55 14.35 4.68 10.08
N PRO A 56 14.98 5.00 11.23
CA PRO A 56 16.06 5.98 11.29
C PRO A 56 17.22 5.62 10.37
N ALA A 57 17.96 6.64 9.88
CA ALA A 57 19.13 6.41 9.01
C ALA A 57 20.24 5.58 9.66
N THR A 58 20.25 5.47 10.99
CA THR A 58 21.19 4.66 11.78
C THR A 58 20.80 3.20 11.87
N SER A 59 19.64 2.79 11.35
CA SER A 59 19.19 1.40 11.36
C SER A 59 20.08 0.51 10.51
N THR A 60 20.39 -0.67 11.03
CA THR A 60 21.33 -1.60 10.41
C THR A 60 20.71 -2.99 10.30
N VAL A 61 21.18 -3.77 9.33
CA VAL A 61 20.74 -5.15 9.13
C VAL A 61 20.92 -5.94 10.42
N ASN A 62 19.95 -6.79 10.73
CA ASN A 62 19.79 -7.59 11.95
C ASN A 62 19.35 -6.82 13.21
N SER A 63 19.06 -5.52 13.10
CA SER A 63 18.37 -4.79 14.17
C SER A 63 16.93 -5.28 14.32
N THR A 64 16.31 -5.08 15.49
CA THR A 64 14.87 -5.33 15.67
C THR A 64 14.10 -4.05 15.36
N GLY A 65 13.44 -4.00 14.20
CA GLY A 65 12.46 -2.96 13.90
C GLY A 65 11.23 -3.13 14.78
N LYS A 66 10.74 -2.04 15.38
CA LYS A 66 9.58 -2.03 16.27
C LYS A 66 8.70 -0.81 16.01
N VAL A 67 7.39 -1.00 15.96
CA VAL A 67 6.40 0.08 15.87
C VAL A 67 5.09 -0.34 16.52
N ASP A 68 4.48 0.56 17.26
CA ASP A 68 3.11 0.40 17.79
C ASP A 68 2.11 0.99 16.78
N ILE A 69 1.06 0.24 16.46
CA ILE A 69 0.07 0.64 15.44
C ILE A 69 -1.33 0.61 16.04
N ASP A 70 -2.06 1.71 15.86
CA ASP A 70 -3.50 1.77 16.08
C ASP A 70 -4.22 1.60 14.74
N PHE A 71 -4.65 0.39 14.41
CA PHE A 71 -5.31 0.10 13.14
C PHE A 71 -6.69 0.75 13.05
N ALA A 72 -7.38 0.98 14.18
CA ALA A 72 -8.64 1.73 14.16
C ALA A 72 -8.40 3.19 13.75
N ALA A 73 -7.30 3.81 14.20
CA ALA A 73 -6.89 5.14 13.75
C ALA A 73 -6.51 5.15 12.27
N LEU A 74 -5.81 4.12 11.77
CA LEU A 74 -5.50 4.01 10.34
C LEU A 74 -6.76 3.83 9.48
N MET A 75 -7.73 3.02 9.92
CA MET A 75 -9.00 2.85 9.22
C MET A 75 -9.81 4.17 9.19
N THR A 76 -9.78 4.92 10.30
CA THR A 76 -10.39 6.26 10.36
C THR A 76 -9.71 7.23 9.40
N GLN A 77 -8.37 7.21 9.33
CA GLN A 77 -7.58 8.00 8.38
C GLN A 77 -7.96 7.68 6.92
N LEU A 78 -8.21 6.40 6.63
CA LEU A 78 -8.63 5.90 5.32
C LEU A 78 -10.13 6.11 5.03
N GLY A 79 -10.93 6.56 6.00
CA GLY A 79 -12.38 6.70 5.82
C GLY A 79 -13.13 5.38 5.59
N ILE A 80 -12.54 4.25 5.98
CA ILE A 80 -13.10 2.91 5.78
C ILE A 80 -13.66 2.36 7.09
N SER A 81 -14.59 1.41 6.97
CA SER A 81 -15.11 0.63 8.09
C SER A 81 -15.21 -0.84 7.74
N GLY A 82 -14.97 -1.67 8.75
CA GLY A 82 -14.91 -3.11 8.64
C GLY A 82 -14.41 -3.71 9.96
N THR A 83 -14.22 -5.02 9.98
CA THR A 83 -13.63 -5.71 11.13
C THR A 83 -12.16 -5.95 10.80
N PHE A 84 -11.25 -5.34 11.56
CA PHE A 84 -9.82 -5.56 11.39
C PHE A 84 -9.49 -7.05 11.42
N ASP A 85 -8.75 -7.51 10.41
CA ASP A 85 -8.28 -8.88 10.36
C ASP A 85 -6.90 -8.98 11.02
N VAL A 86 -6.86 -9.51 12.24
CA VAL A 86 -5.63 -9.74 13.01
C VAL A 86 -4.59 -10.58 12.25
N ASN A 87 -5.03 -11.48 11.36
CA ASN A 87 -4.14 -12.32 10.57
C ASN A 87 -3.56 -11.60 9.35
N SER A 88 -4.03 -10.40 9.02
CA SER A 88 -3.57 -9.64 7.86
C SER A 88 -2.22 -8.96 8.07
N VAL A 89 -1.72 -8.79 9.30
CA VAL A 89 -0.53 -7.96 9.50
C VAL A 89 0.70 -8.58 8.83
N ARG A 90 1.30 -7.85 7.87
CA ARG A 90 2.53 -8.26 7.16
C ARG A 90 3.50 -7.11 7.03
N VAL A 91 4.75 -7.33 7.41
CA VAL A 91 5.86 -6.43 7.15
C VAL A 91 6.51 -6.80 5.82
N VAL A 92 6.49 -5.86 4.88
CA VAL A 92 7.09 -5.98 3.54
C VAL A 92 8.25 -5.01 3.44
N ARG A 93 9.36 -5.50 2.89
CA ARG A 93 10.61 -4.79 2.69
C ARG A 93 10.48 -3.70 1.60
N PRO A 94 11.37 -2.69 1.58
CA PRO A 94 11.42 -1.70 0.51
C PRO A 94 11.50 -2.29 -0.92
N GLY A 95 12.05 -3.50 -1.07
CA GLY A 95 12.13 -4.22 -2.34
C GLY A 95 10.90 -5.06 -2.72
N GLY A 96 9.82 -5.03 -1.94
CA GLY A 96 8.56 -5.74 -2.25
C GLY A 96 8.50 -7.21 -1.80
N THR A 97 9.48 -7.69 -1.03
CA THR A 97 9.46 -9.05 -0.44
C THR A 97 9.08 -9.00 1.04
N LEU A 98 8.50 -10.08 1.58
CA LEU A 98 8.20 -10.15 3.01
C LEU A 98 9.48 -10.09 3.86
N ALA A 99 9.41 -9.44 5.02
CA ALA A 99 10.42 -9.60 6.05
C ALA A 99 10.38 -11.06 6.58
N THR A 100 11.53 -11.71 6.65
CA THR A 100 11.61 -13.16 6.92
C THR A 100 11.38 -13.55 8.38
N VAL A 101 11.53 -12.58 9.29
CA VAL A 101 11.25 -12.72 10.71
C VAL A 101 10.44 -11.50 11.12
N GLN A 102 9.20 -11.73 11.51
CA GLN A 102 8.25 -10.67 11.84
C GLN A 102 7.15 -11.21 12.75
N GLU A 103 6.53 -10.31 13.50
CA GLU A 103 5.39 -10.62 14.34
C GLU A 103 4.52 -9.39 14.57
N TYR A 104 3.25 -9.66 14.86
CA TYR A 104 2.29 -8.69 15.38
C TYR A 104 1.71 -9.23 16.68
N THR A 105 1.70 -8.42 17.73
CA THR A 105 1.18 -8.79 19.05
C THR A 105 0.09 -7.81 19.48
N ASP A 106 -1.15 -8.31 19.51
CA ASP A 106 -2.39 -7.58 19.89
C ASP A 106 -2.58 -7.43 21.41
N ARG A 107 -1.56 -7.81 22.18
CA ARG A 107 -1.56 -7.82 23.65
C ARG A 107 -0.55 -6.83 24.24
N VAL A 108 0.23 -6.18 23.39
CA VAL A 108 1.28 -5.23 23.79
C VAL A 108 1.12 -3.99 22.96
N TYR A 109 1.03 -2.83 23.61
CA TYR A 109 0.97 -1.54 22.94
C TYR A 109 1.67 -0.48 23.79
N ALA A 110 2.53 0.31 23.17
CA ALA A 110 3.28 1.40 23.81
C ALA A 110 4.06 0.95 25.06
N GLY A 111 4.60 -0.28 25.03
CA GLY A 111 5.39 -0.85 26.11
C GLY A 111 4.60 -1.29 27.35
N ALA A 112 3.30 -1.53 27.23
CA ALA A 112 2.44 -2.03 28.30
C ALA A 112 1.51 -3.15 27.81
N THR A 113 0.93 -3.91 28.75
CA THR A 113 -0.18 -4.84 28.46
C THR A 113 -1.35 -4.11 27.83
N ASP A 114 -1.81 -4.64 26.71
CA ASP A 114 -2.94 -4.14 25.95
C ASP A 114 -4.12 -5.10 25.95
N THR A 115 -5.32 -4.55 25.80
CA THR A 115 -6.55 -5.32 25.70
C THR A 115 -6.67 -5.91 24.30
N ALA A 116 -6.67 -7.24 24.16
CA ALA A 116 -6.86 -7.86 22.86
C ALA A 116 -8.19 -7.50 22.20
N GLY A 117 -8.18 -7.48 20.87
CA GLY A 117 -9.35 -7.19 20.04
C GLY A 117 -9.74 -5.71 20.00
N ASN A 118 -8.86 -4.81 20.43
CA ASN A 118 -9.06 -3.36 20.36
C ASN A 118 -8.50 -2.73 19.06
N ASN A 119 -7.99 -3.55 18.14
CA ASN A 119 -7.35 -3.16 16.88
C ASN A 119 -6.06 -2.37 17.06
N ARG A 120 -5.31 -2.64 18.13
CA ARG A 120 -4.00 -2.04 18.39
C ARG A 120 -2.99 -3.12 18.74
N GLY A 121 -1.73 -2.83 18.47
CA GLY A 121 -0.67 -3.67 18.99
C GLY A 121 0.69 -3.32 18.44
N GLU A 122 1.65 -4.16 18.80
CA GLU A 122 3.05 -3.97 18.49
C GLU A 122 3.44 -4.85 17.29
N VAL A 123 4.13 -4.27 16.31
CA VAL A 123 4.71 -4.97 15.18
C VAL A 123 6.23 -4.97 15.33
N ARG A 124 6.84 -6.16 15.29
CA ARG A 124 8.30 -6.32 15.31
C ARG A 124 8.80 -7.09 14.08
N TRP A 125 9.99 -6.79 13.61
CA TRP A 125 10.67 -7.55 12.55
C TRP A 125 12.18 -7.44 12.64
N ILE A 126 12.90 -8.36 12.02
CA ILE A 126 14.36 -8.24 11.86
C ILE A 126 14.65 -7.46 10.59
N VAL A 127 15.39 -6.37 10.73
CA VAL A 127 15.73 -5.45 9.63
C VAL A 127 16.66 -6.14 8.64
N GLN A 128 16.32 -6.10 7.36
CA GLN A 128 17.08 -6.69 6.26
C GLN A 128 17.62 -5.65 5.27
N ASP A 129 17.27 -4.37 5.47
CA ASP A 129 17.62 -3.24 4.62
C ASP A 129 18.13 -2.10 5.52
N ALA A 130 19.43 -1.79 5.42
CA ALA A 130 20.07 -0.77 6.26
C ALA A 130 19.74 0.65 5.81
N GLY A 131 20.01 1.63 6.68
CA GLY A 131 19.82 3.05 6.42
C GLY A 131 18.39 3.51 6.66
N ALA A 132 18.03 4.64 6.03
CA ALA A 132 16.69 5.22 6.10
C ALA A 132 15.70 4.44 5.19
N ALA A 133 15.52 3.16 5.49
CA ALA A 133 14.63 2.27 4.76
C ALA A 133 13.18 2.49 5.18
N THR A 134 12.26 2.39 4.21
CA THR A 134 10.81 2.42 4.47
C THR A 134 10.22 1.05 4.20
N TYR A 135 9.83 0.39 5.29
CA TYR A 135 9.06 -0.85 5.25
C TYR A 135 7.59 -0.52 5.06
N GLN A 136 6.81 -1.46 4.54
CA GLN A 136 5.36 -1.34 4.43
C GLN A 136 4.72 -2.34 5.39
N VAL A 137 3.88 -1.87 6.31
CA VAL A 137 3.04 -2.76 7.12
C VAL A 137 1.69 -2.84 6.45
N TYR A 138 1.42 -3.99 5.84
CA TYR A 138 0.15 -4.33 5.23
C TYR A 138 -0.84 -4.82 6.27
N PHE A 139 -2.11 -4.47 6.08
CA PHE A 139 -3.23 -4.89 6.92
C PHE A 139 -4.53 -4.91 6.09
N ASP A 140 -5.55 -5.54 6.63
CA ASP A 140 -6.84 -5.67 5.95
C ASP A 140 -8.01 -5.82 6.94
N VAL A 141 -9.22 -5.86 6.38
CA VAL A 141 -10.46 -6.19 7.08
C VAL A 141 -11.02 -7.52 6.58
N THR A 142 -11.78 -8.22 7.41
CA THR A 142 -12.33 -9.55 7.06
C THR A 142 -13.37 -9.48 5.94
N GLN A 143 -13.98 -8.32 5.70
CA GLN A 143 -14.91 -8.08 4.60
C GLN A 143 -14.22 -8.26 3.23
N ASN A 144 -12.92 -7.95 3.14
CA ASN A 144 -12.12 -8.15 1.93
C ASN A 144 -11.60 -9.60 1.80
N GLY A 145 -12.17 -10.53 2.56
CA GLY A 145 -11.75 -11.92 2.67
C GLY A 145 -10.68 -12.11 3.74
N THR A 146 -10.93 -13.05 4.66
CA THR A 146 -10.02 -13.41 5.76
C THR A 146 -8.66 -13.85 5.24
N LYS A 147 -7.61 -13.25 5.78
CA LYS A 147 -6.21 -13.55 5.46
C LYS A 147 -5.72 -14.78 6.23
N PRO A 148 -4.81 -15.57 5.63
CA PRO A 148 -4.18 -16.67 6.35
C PRO A 148 -3.31 -16.14 7.49
N ALA A 149 -3.03 -16.99 8.48
CA ALA A 149 -2.07 -16.68 9.54
C ALA A 149 -0.70 -16.32 8.95
N ASN A 150 0.05 -15.44 9.63
CA ASN A 150 1.39 -15.06 9.19
C ASN A 150 2.32 -16.27 9.19
N PRO A 151 2.90 -16.68 8.04
CA PRO A 151 3.75 -17.87 7.97
C PRO A 151 5.18 -17.61 8.46
N GLN A 152 5.56 -16.36 8.74
CA GLN A 152 6.92 -16.01 9.12
C GLN A 152 7.22 -16.41 10.55
N VAL A 153 8.49 -16.71 10.82
CA VAL A 153 8.95 -17.04 12.17
C VAL A 153 8.87 -15.79 13.04
N PRO A 154 8.25 -15.87 14.23
CA PRO A 154 8.17 -14.73 15.13
C PRO A 154 9.50 -14.46 15.85
N ILE A 155 9.62 -13.24 16.38
CA ILE A 155 10.75 -12.85 17.23
C ILE A 155 10.53 -13.44 18.63
N ASN A 156 9.30 -13.32 19.13
CA ASN A 156 8.73 -13.95 20.31
C ASN A 156 9.54 -13.69 21.58
N GLY A 157 10.02 -12.47 21.74
CA GLY A 157 10.73 -12.03 22.95
C GLY A 157 9.80 -11.81 24.14
N ASN A 158 8.52 -11.56 23.89
CA ASN A 158 7.43 -11.39 24.86
C ASN A 158 6.63 -12.69 25.08
N PHE A 159 7.02 -13.80 24.44
CA PHE A 159 6.38 -15.12 24.58
C PHE A 159 4.89 -15.19 24.18
N GLU A 160 4.36 -14.16 23.51
CA GLU A 160 2.96 -14.08 23.04
C GLU A 160 2.67 -14.99 21.82
N LYS A 161 3.69 -15.69 21.31
CA LYS A 161 3.58 -16.67 20.21
C LYS A 161 3.80 -18.08 20.73
N GLY A 162 2.71 -18.66 21.22
CA GLY A 162 2.64 -20.05 21.67
C GLY A 162 1.42 -20.29 22.55
N ALA A 163 1.07 -21.56 22.74
CA ALA A 163 0.11 -21.93 23.78
C ALA A 163 0.76 -21.84 25.16
N VAL A 164 -0.02 -21.74 26.23
CA VAL A 164 0.49 -22.01 27.58
C VAL A 164 0.91 -23.48 27.66
N GLY A 165 2.10 -23.75 28.20
CA GLY A 165 2.63 -25.11 28.34
C GLY A 165 4.12 -25.25 27.99
N THR A 166 4.58 -26.50 27.89
CA THR A 166 6.00 -26.88 27.83
C THR A 166 6.59 -26.92 26.43
N GLN A 167 5.88 -26.41 25.41
CA GLN A 167 6.42 -26.37 24.05
C GLN A 167 7.57 -25.37 23.95
N LEU A 168 8.53 -25.65 23.06
CA LEU A 168 9.56 -24.69 22.69
C LEU A 168 8.88 -23.42 22.15
N PRO A 169 9.13 -22.24 22.74
CA PRO A 169 8.53 -21.01 22.24
C PRO A 169 8.92 -20.78 20.78
N ALA A 170 7.97 -20.35 19.95
CA ALA A 170 8.22 -20.14 18.53
C ALA A 170 9.42 -19.19 18.32
N GLY A 171 10.33 -19.55 17.42
CA GLY A 171 11.57 -18.81 17.18
C GLY A 171 12.72 -19.12 18.16
N TRP A 172 12.48 -19.70 19.33
CA TRP A 172 13.57 -20.06 20.25
C TRP A 172 14.30 -21.32 19.77
N ALA A 173 15.57 -21.46 20.16
CA ALA A 173 16.45 -22.49 19.61
C ALA A 173 16.34 -23.82 20.35
N THR A 174 16.46 -23.80 21.68
CA THR A 174 16.33 -25.00 22.52
C THR A 174 15.68 -24.70 23.87
N ALA A 175 14.98 -25.70 24.40
CA ALA A 175 14.48 -25.75 25.76
C ALA A 175 14.79 -27.13 26.33
N ALA A 176 15.58 -27.22 27.39
CA ALA A 176 16.01 -28.47 28.00
C ALA A 176 15.92 -28.39 29.53
N LYS A 177 15.58 -29.50 30.18
CA LYS A 177 15.61 -29.64 31.64
C LYS A 177 16.17 -30.99 32.03
N THR A 178 16.95 -31.04 33.11
CA THR A 178 17.60 -32.26 33.60
C THR A 178 16.60 -33.19 34.28
N ASN A 179 15.49 -32.65 34.77
CA ASN A 179 14.43 -33.39 35.43
C ASN A 179 13.05 -32.89 35.00
N ALA A 180 12.08 -33.81 34.89
CA ALA A 180 10.71 -33.48 34.51
C ALA A 180 9.98 -32.58 35.52
N ALA A 181 10.41 -32.60 36.79
CA ALA A 181 9.80 -31.81 37.88
C ALA A 181 9.95 -30.30 37.72
N TYR A 182 11.00 -29.83 37.02
CA TYR A 182 11.23 -28.42 36.77
C TYR A 182 10.23 -27.84 35.76
N ASP A 183 9.77 -26.64 36.04
CA ASP A 183 9.04 -25.79 35.13
C ASP A 183 9.99 -25.26 34.05
N LEU A 184 9.56 -25.39 32.80
CA LEU A 184 10.21 -24.83 31.62
C LEU A 184 9.11 -24.64 30.57
N GLN A 185 8.37 -23.54 30.69
CA GLN A 185 7.09 -23.39 29.99
C GLN A 185 6.66 -21.93 29.80
N ILE A 186 5.83 -21.71 28.79
CA ILE A 186 5.05 -20.47 28.67
C ILE A 186 3.90 -20.53 29.67
N THR A 187 3.73 -19.49 30.47
CA THR A 187 2.62 -19.33 31.42
C THR A 187 1.76 -18.12 31.05
N GLY A 188 0.50 -18.14 31.47
CA GLY A 188 -0.37 -16.96 31.39
C GLY A 188 -0.34 -16.13 32.67
N ASN A 189 -1.26 -15.18 32.80
CA ASN A 189 -1.48 -14.48 34.06
C ASN A 189 -2.05 -15.43 35.13
N GLU A 190 -1.30 -15.62 36.22
CA GLU A 190 -1.66 -16.53 37.30
C GLU A 190 -1.23 -16.00 38.68
N SER A 191 -1.88 -16.47 39.74
CA SER A 191 -1.48 -16.16 41.13
C SER A 191 -1.53 -17.41 42.01
N PRO A 192 -0.66 -18.39 41.75
CA PRO A 192 -0.73 -19.68 42.44
C PRO A 192 -0.26 -19.55 43.89
N THR A 193 -0.86 -20.38 44.76
CA THR A 193 -0.40 -20.56 46.13
C THR A 193 0.64 -21.67 46.18
N ILE A 194 1.88 -21.32 46.51
CA ILE A 194 3.03 -22.20 46.45
C ILE A 194 3.52 -22.54 47.86
N THR A 195 3.82 -23.83 48.07
CA THR A 195 4.52 -24.35 49.24
C THR A 195 5.93 -24.81 48.87
N SER A 196 6.84 -24.78 49.84
CA SER A 196 8.18 -25.39 49.78
C SER A 196 8.33 -26.34 50.98
N ASP A 197 9.12 -27.38 50.82
CA ASP A 197 9.32 -28.46 51.79
C ASP A 197 10.59 -28.30 52.65
N GLY A 198 11.36 -27.24 52.44
CA GLY A 198 12.63 -27.08 53.13
C GLY A 198 12.53 -26.84 54.64
N ILE A 199 13.50 -27.38 55.38
CA ILE A 199 13.58 -27.27 56.83
C ILE A 199 14.74 -26.35 57.19
N ARG A 200 14.47 -25.21 57.83
CA ARG A 200 15.56 -24.34 58.31
C ARG A 200 16.39 -25.06 59.37
N PRO A 201 17.69 -25.28 59.17
CA PRO A 201 18.51 -26.02 60.11
C PRO A 201 18.64 -25.35 61.48
N SER A 202 18.72 -24.02 61.57
CA SER A 202 18.91 -23.34 62.86
C SER A 202 17.69 -23.39 63.78
N THR A 203 16.48 -23.55 63.22
CA THR A 203 15.23 -23.55 63.99
C THR A 203 14.50 -24.88 63.95
N ASN A 204 14.98 -25.85 63.16
CA ASN A 204 14.33 -27.15 62.92
C ASN A 204 12.83 -26.99 62.60
N SER A 205 12.53 -26.03 61.73
CA SER A 205 11.16 -25.63 61.36
C SER A 205 11.06 -25.38 59.86
N GLY A 206 9.86 -25.52 59.29
CA GLY A 206 9.61 -25.25 57.87
C GLY A 206 9.85 -23.79 57.42
N PRO A 207 9.65 -23.52 56.11
CA PRO A 207 9.95 -22.23 55.52
C PRO A 207 9.06 -21.14 56.09
N LEU A 208 9.60 -19.94 56.27
CA LEU A 208 8.81 -18.77 56.67
C LEU A 208 7.90 -18.39 55.50
N PHE A 209 6.67 -18.01 55.85
CA PHE A 209 5.63 -17.58 54.92
C PHE A 209 5.14 -18.66 53.93
N SER A 210 5.44 -19.94 54.16
CA SER A 210 4.81 -21.03 53.41
C SER A 210 3.46 -21.42 54.03
N PRO A 211 2.36 -21.52 53.25
CA PRO A 211 2.24 -21.23 51.80
C PRO A 211 2.23 -19.73 51.46
N THR A 212 2.77 -19.36 50.29
CA THR A 212 2.76 -17.98 49.75
C THR A 212 1.93 -17.90 48.46
N VAL A 213 1.11 -16.85 48.31
CA VAL A 213 0.50 -16.49 47.03
C VAL A 213 1.54 -15.73 46.20
N THR A 214 1.84 -16.24 45.02
CA THR A 214 2.91 -15.74 44.15
C THR A 214 2.34 -14.93 42.99
N ASP A 215 3.11 -13.98 42.47
CA ASP A 215 2.69 -13.18 41.33
C ASP A 215 3.28 -13.76 40.04
N GLY A 216 2.45 -14.49 39.30
CA GLY A 216 2.80 -15.02 37.98
C GLY A 216 2.40 -14.10 36.84
N SER A 217 2.00 -12.85 37.10
CA SER A 217 1.62 -11.92 36.03
C SER A 217 2.81 -11.59 35.12
N PRO A 218 2.63 -11.67 33.79
CA PRO A 218 3.58 -11.16 32.80
C PRO A 218 3.91 -9.68 33.01
N LEU A 219 5.06 -9.22 32.52
CA LEU A 219 5.43 -7.80 32.60
C LEU A 219 4.58 -6.98 31.63
N THR A 220 4.51 -7.44 30.38
CA THR A 220 3.57 -6.95 29.39
C THR A 220 2.85 -8.14 28.75
N GLY A 221 1.81 -7.87 27.97
CA GLY A 221 1.08 -8.95 27.31
C GLY A 221 0.25 -9.81 28.26
N ALA A 222 0.01 -11.05 27.84
CA ALA A 222 -0.75 -12.07 28.53
C ALA A 222 0.08 -13.31 28.88
N GLN A 223 1.33 -13.40 28.42
CA GLN A 223 2.20 -14.55 28.58
C GLN A 223 3.61 -14.16 29.01
N ALA A 224 4.26 -15.02 29.80
CA ALA A 224 5.68 -14.94 30.12
C ALA A 224 6.28 -16.34 30.12
N TYR A 225 7.60 -16.46 30.24
CA TYR A 225 8.26 -17.77 30.31
C TYR A 225 8.78 -18.04 31.71
N ILE A 226 8.56 -19.24 32.24
CA ILE A 226 9.06 -19.64 33.57
C ILE A 226 10.12 -20.74 33.45
N LEU A 227 11.13 -20.65 34.33
CA LEU A 227 12.20 -21.62 34.50
C LEU A 227 12.38 -21.92 36.01
N GLY A 228 12.68 -23.16 36.36
CA GLY A 228 13.05 -23.57 37.73
C GLY A 228 12.00 -24.41 38.44
N ALA A 229 11.98 -24.40 39.77
CA ALA A 229 11.10 -25.24 40.59
C ALA A 229 9.97 -24.42 41.21
N ARG A 230 8.80 -24.38 40.57
CA ARG A 230 7.60 -23.75 41.14
C ARG A 230 6.54 -24.80 41.49
N THR A 231 6.12 -25.55 40.48
CA THR A 231 5.00 -26.49 40.53
C THR A 231 5.31 -27.66 41.46
N ASN A 232 6.46 -28.31 41.23
CA ASN A 232 6.95 -29.40 42.06
C ASN A 232 8.10 -28.92 42.96
N ASN A 233 8.37 -29.66 44.03
CA ASN A 233 9.60 -29.48 44.79
C ASN A 233 10.81 -29.80 43.92
N GLU A 234 11.95 -29.28 44.34
CA GLU A 234 13.20 -29.57 43.65
C GLU A 234 13.48 -31.07 43.71
N PRO A 235 13.94 -31.67 42.62
CA PRO A 235 14.34 -33.06 42.62
C PRO A 235 15.42 -33.30 43.67
N THR A 236 15.26 -34.38 44.42
CA THR A 236 16.33 -34.88 45.28
C THR A 236 17.53 -35.29 44.42
N ASN A 237 18.70 -34.74 44.73
CA ASN A 237 20.01 -35.01 44.14
C ASN A 237 21.09 -35.29 45.20
N GLY A 238 20.70 -35.67 46.43
CA GLY A 238 21.63 -36.20 47.45
C GLY A 238 22.59 -35.15 47.99
N GLY A 239 22.10 -33.93 48.21
CA GLY A 239 22.85 -32.78 48.69
C GLY A 239 23.79 -32.16 47.66
N VAL A 240 23.63 -32.49 46.37
CA VAL A 240 24.48 -31.99 45.28
C VAL A 240 23.70 -31.01 44.40
N SER A 241 24.35 -29.90 44.07
CA SER A 241 23.82 -28.91 43.13
C SER A 241 23.51 -29.50 41.75
N GLN A 242 22.38 -29.10 41.18
CA GLN A 242 21.93 -29.40 39.83
C GLN A 242 22.18 -28.18 38.94
N ALA A 243 23.40 -28.06 38.43
CA ALA A 243 23.72 -27.07 37.41
C ALA A 243 22.94 -27.33 36.13
N ASP A 244 22.60 -26.26 35.41
CA ASP A 244 21.86 -26.32 34.15
C ASP A 244 20.54 -27.11 34.25
N ALA A 245 19.90 -27.06 35.42
CA ALA A 245 18.69 -27.80 35.73
C ALA A 245 17.57 -27.49 34.72
N THR A 246 17.51 -26.23 34.29
CA THR A 246 16.75 -25.79 33.13
C THR A 246 17.62 -24.93 32.22
N ILE A 247 17.39 -24.99 30.91
CA ILE A 247 18.08 -24.20 29.89
C ILE A 247 17.06 -23.76 28.83
N LEU A 248 17.04 -22.46 28.52
CA LEU A 248 16.35 -21.88 27.37
C LEU A 248 17.37 -21.10 26.53
N THR A 249 17.38 -21.29 25.20
CA THR A 249 18.32 -20.58 24.32
C THR A 249 17.65 -19.89 23.13
N ARG A 250 18.19 -18.73 22.76
CA ARG A 250 17.83 -17.97 21.56
C ARG A 250 19.07 -17.60 20.76
N THR A 251 19.07 -17.89 19.48
CA THR A 251 20.12 -17.43 18.55
C THR A 251 19.79 -16.03 18.02
N ILE A 252 20.76 -15.13 18.06
CA ILE A 252 20.63 -13.74 17.60
C ILE A 252 21.82 -13.42 16.71
N THR A 253 21.57 -12.86 15.52
CA THR A 253 22.63 -12.24 14.72
C THR A 253 22.75 -10.77 15.13
N VAL A 254 23.88 -10.38 15.70
CA VAL A 254 24.10 -9.00 16.15
C VAL A 254 24.46 -8.14 14.94
N PRO A 255 23.91 -6.92 14.80
CA PRO A 255 24.31 -6.01 13.73
C PRO A 255 25.82 -5.74 13.72
N ALA A 256 26.43 -5.75 12.53
CA ALA A 256 27.86 -5.46 12.36
C ALA A 256 28.22 -3.99 12.64
N SER A 257 27.27 -3.09 12.37
CA SER A 257 27.33 -1.67 12.69
C SER A 257 26.11 -1.31 13.54
N ASN A 258 26.28 -0.36 14.47
CA ASN A 258 25.27 0.04 15.44
C ASN A 258 24.58 -1.17 16.14
N PRO A 259 25.36 -2.05 16.82
CA PRO A 259 24.86 -3.29 17.42
C PRO A 259 23.78 -3.06 18.50
N GLY A 260 23.67 -1.84 19.03
CA GLY A 260 22.70 -1.48 20.05
C GLY A 260 22.89 -2.27 21.34
N ASN A 261 21.77 -2.50 22.03
CA ASN A 261 21.76 -3.18 23.32
C ASN A 261 20.81 -4.37 23.30
N LEU A 262 21.11 -5.37 24.13
CA LEU A 262 20.17 -6.37 24.60
C LEU A 262 19.48 -5.83 25.87
N THR A 263 18.17 -5.95 25.95
CA THR A 263 17.39 -5.69 27.15
C THR A 263 16.61 -6.96 27.49
N LEU A 264 16.72 -7.42 28.74
CA LEU A 264 15.91 -8.51 29.27
C LEU A 264 15.19 -8.05 30.53
N ARG A 265 14.00 -8.59 30.77
CA ARG A 265 13.32 -8.48 32.05
C ARG A 265 13.10 -9.84 32.67
N TRP A 266 13.27 -9.90 33.99
CA TRP A 266 13.04 -11.12 34.74
C TRP A 266 12.48 -10.82 36.12
N ARG A 267 11.77 -11.79 36.69
CA ARG A 267 11.33 -11.78 38.08
C ARG A 267 11.90 -13.01 38.75
N VAL A 268 12.36 -12.84 39.99
CA VAL A 268 12.89 -13.92 40.82
C VAL A 268 11.91 -14.21 41.94
N GLU A 269 11.61 -15.48 42.17
CA GLU A 269 10.72 -15.92 43.24
C GLU A 269 11.21 -17.21 43.89
N GLY A 270 11.05 -17.33 45.21
CA GLY A 270 11.42 -18.56 45.92
C GLY A 270 11.77 -18.37 47.38
N TRP A 271 12.28 -19.44 47.98
CA TRP A 271 12.71 -19.52 49.38
C TRP A 271 14.21 -19.74 49.54
N ASP A 272 14.92 -20.11 48.48
CA ASP A 272 16.36 -20.35 48.56
C ASP A 272 17.17 -19.10 48.22
N SER A 273 18.49 -19.25 48.18
CA SER A 273 19.45 -18.18 48.04
C SER A 273 20.71 -18.66 47.36
N ASP A 274 21.44 -17.72 46.77
CA ASP A 274 22.84 -17.93 46.42
C ASP A 274 23.63 -16.65 46.78
N THR A 275 24.93 -16.63 46.53
CA THR A 275 25.83 -15.50 46.81
C THR A 275 26.72 -15.19 45.63
N ASN A 276 27.29 -13.98 45.62
CA ASN A 276 28.20 -13.60 44.55
C ASN A 276 29.43 -14.54 44.52
N ASN A 277 29.83 -14.91 43.30
CA ASN A 277 30.91 -15.87 43.02
C ASN A 277 30.68 -17.30 43.55
N VAL A 278 29.44 -17.66 43.89
CA VAL A 278 29.04 -19.03 44.24
C VAL A 278 28.00 -19.49 43.24
N THR A 279 28.16 -20.69 42.70
CA THR A 279 27.30 -21.25 41.63
C THR A 279 26.70 -22.59 42.04
N THR A 280 26.49 -22.80 43.34
CA THR A 280 26.10 -24.10 43.90
C THR A 280 24.66 -24.15 44.37
N PHE A 281 24.07 -23.00 44.67
CA PHE A 281 22.69 -22.94 45.16
C PHE A 281 21.78 -22.41 44.05
N ASP A 282 20.57 -22.04 44.44
CA ASP A 282 19.53 -21.61 43.53
C ASP A 282 19.83 -20.25 42.89
N HIS A 283 20.08 -20.26 41.59
CA HIS A 283 20.25 -19.02 40.83
C HIS A 283 19.83 -19.15 39.38
N LEU A 284 19.48 -17.99 38.80
CA LEU A 284 19.41 -17.74 37.37
C LEU A 284 20.78 -17.27 36.86
N GLN A 285 21.25 -17.91 35.80
CA GLN A 285 22.40 -17.48 35.02
C GLN A 285 21.91 -17.09 33.62
N VAL A 286 22.28 -15.90 33.15
CA VAL A 286 22.01 -15.44 31.78
C VAL A 286 23.33 -15.06 31.13
N GLU A 287 23.60 -15.70 29.99
CA GLU A 287 24.86 -15.60 29.27
C GLU A 287 24.64 -15.13 27.82
N VAL A 288 25.54 -14.28 27.35
CA VAL A 288 25.73 -14.01 25.92
C VAL A 288 26.92 -14.83 25.43
N VAL A 289 26.65 -15.86 24.65
CA VAL A 289 27.65 -16.80 24.13
C VAL A 289 27.94 -16.48 22.67
N GLY A 290 29.11 -15.92 22.39
CA GLY A 290 29.63 -15.69 21.04
C GLY A 290 31.04 -16.25 20.89
N SER A 291 31.95 -15.45 20.34
CA SER A 291 33.40 -15.71 20.42
C SER A 291 33.93 -15.70 21.87
N THR A 292 33.23 -14.98 22.75
CA THR A 292 33.43 -14.99 24.20
C THR A 292 32.10 -15.19 24.90
N THR A 293 32.11 -15.80 26.08
CA THR A 293 30.93 -15.91 26.94
C THR A 293 30.97 -14.79 27.97
N THR A 294 29.90 -14.00 28.05
CA THR A 294 29.74 -12.96 29.08
C THR A 294 28.50 -13.23 29.91
N ASP A 295 28.68 -13.28 31.23
CA ASP A 295 27.59 -13.33 32.19
C ASP A 295 26.92 -11.96 32.32
N ILE A 296 25.62 -11.93 32.06
CA ILE A 296 24.80 -10.73 32.18
C ILE A 296 23.72 -10.86 33.24
N VAL A 297 23.46 -12.01 33.83
CA VAL A 297 22.76 -12.11 35.13
C VAL A 297 23.33 -13.37 35.77
N GLY A 298 23.57 -13.33 37.09
CA GLY A 298 24.06 -14.50 37.80
C GLY A 298 25.15 -14.17 38.82
N PRO A 299 25.50 -15.14 39.67
CA PRO A 299 26.49 -14.98 40.74
C PRO A 299 27.86 -14.50 40.28
N LEU A 300 28.28 -14.86 39.07
CA LEU A 300 29.58 -14.48 38.51
C LEU A 300 29.66 -12.98 38.11
N THR A 301 28.51 -12.30 38.02
CA THR A 301 28.48 -10.85 37.76
C THR A 301 28.83 -10.01 38.99
N ASN A 302 28.80 -10.62 40.18
CA ASN A 302 29.02 -9.94 41.47
C ASN A 302 28.13 -8.70 41.66
N ALA A 303 26.91 -8.73 41.11
CA ALA A 303 26.02 -7.57 41.01
C ALA A 303 24.62 -7.82 41.60
N TYR A 304 24.49 -8.77 42.54
CA TYR A 304 23.20 -9.18 43.12
C TYR A 304 22.28 -8.02 43.49
N THR A 305 22.80 -6.98 44.15
CA THR A 305 21.98 -5.86 44.64
C THR A 305 21.35 -5.02 43.55
N THR A 306 21.87 -5.11 42.32
CA THR A 306 21.37 -4.41 41.13
C THR A 306 20.64 -5.37 40.19
N TYR A 307 21.15 -6.59 40.05
CA TYR A 307 20.66 -7.64 39.16
C TYR A 307 20.54 -8.94 39.95
N PRO A 308 19.51 -9.10 40.80
CA PRO A 308 19.38 -10.27 41.64
C PRO A 308 19.14 -11.50 40.77
N PHE A 309 19.90 -12.53 41.07
CA PHE A 309 19.84 -13.83 40.39
C PHE A 309 19.22 -14.91 41.27
N ALA A 310 18.89 -14.60 42.54
CA ALA A 310 18.34 -15.53 43.52
C ALA A 310 17.33 -14.80 44.43
N PRO A 311 16.31 -15.50 44.97
CA PRO A 311 15.24 -14.87 45.74
C PRO A 311 15.69 -14.36 47.11
N ALA A 312 16.77 -14.91 47.64
CA ALA A 312 17.49 -14.39 48.79
C ALA A 312 19.02 -14.39 48.57
N PHE A 313 19.76 -13.73 49.47
CA PHE A 313 21.22 -13.65 49.44
C PHE A 313 21.83 -14.22 50.71
N GLY A 314 22.61 -15.29 50.57
CA GLY A 314 23.33 -15.92 51.67
C GLY A 314 23.67 -17.38 51.36
N ALA A 315 24.60 -17.95 52.14
CA ALA A 315 24.95 -19.38 52.06
C ALA A 315 24.47 -20.17 53.29
N ASN A 316 23.68 -19.52 54.15
CA ASN A 316 23.17 -20.07 55.41
C ASN A 316 21.71 -19.67 55.54
N ASP A 317 21.00 -20.33 56.44
CA ASP A 317 19.63 -19.95 56.75
C ASP A 317 19.51 -18.53 57.32
N ILE A 318 18.38 -17.90 57.02
CA ILE A 318 18.05 -16.54 57.46
C ILE A 318 17.86 -16.48 58.98
N THR A 319 18.34 -15.40 59.60
CA THR A 319 18.14 -15.09 61.04
C THR A 319 17.79 -13.62 61.24
N ASN A 320 17.65 -13.17 62.49
CA ASN A 320 17.42 -11.74 62.77
C ASN A 320 18.63 -10.83 62.44
N THR A 321 19.84 -11.42 62.31
CA THR A 321 21.10 -10.70 62.10
C THR A 321 21.76 -11.01 60.76
N ARG A 322 21.29 -12.03 60.03
CA ARG A 322 21.88 -12.51 58.76
C ARG A 322 20.79 -12.79 57.72
N ALA A 323 21.05 -12.41 56.47
CA ALA A 323 20.23 -12.77 55.31
C ALA A 323 20.56 -14.18 54.79
N GLY A 324 19.62 -14.82 54.10
CA GLY A 324 19.81 -16.17 53.59
C GLY A 324 18.51 -16.88 53.22
N TYR A 325 18.58 -18.17 52.94
CA TYR A 325 17.45 -19.01 52.55
C TYR A 325 16.47 -19.32 53.70
N GLY A 326 15.33 -19.91 53.33
CA GLY A 326 14.30 -20.40 54.24
C GLY A 326 13.17 -19.40 54.50
N SER A 327 13.08 -18.32 53.73
CA SER A 327 12.00 -17.33 53.77
C SER A 327 11.75 -16.79 52.37
N TYR A 328 10.48 -16.61 52.02
CA TYR A 328 10.08 -16.20 50.67
C TYR A 328 10.60 -14.80 50.30
N ASN A 329 11.26 -14.64 49.15
CA ASN A 329 11.71 -13.36 48.56
C ASN A 329 12.22 -12.30 49.56
N THR A 330 13.15 -12.70 50.42
CA THR A 330 13.74 -11.78 51.40
C THR A 330 14.86 -10.93 50.81
N PHE A 331 15.34 -11.25 49.62
CA PHE A 331 16.50 -10.63 49.03
C PHE A 331 17.70 -10.70 50.01
N ASP A 332 18.34 -9.59 50.32
CA ASP A 332 19.41 -9.49 51.32
C ASP A 332 18.90 -9.06 52.72
N MET A 333 17.61 -9.22 53.03
CA MET A 333 17.06 -8.87 54.34
C MET A 333 17.22 -9.99 55.38
N THR A 334 17.29 -9.57 56.66
CA THR A 334 17.11 -10.46 57.81
C THR A 334 15.64 -10.71 58.13
N THR A 335 15.34 -11.66 59.02
CA THR A 335 13.97 -11.84 59.54
C THR A 335 13.44 -10.62 60.31
N GLY A 336 14.33 -9.71 60.72
CA GLY A 336 13.98 -8.42 61.32
C GLY A 336 13.71 -7.31 60.31
N GLY A 337 13.74 -7.59 59.00
CA GLY A 337 13.45 -6.61 57.93
C GLY A 337 14.58 -5.63 57.64
N THR A 338 15.83 -5.98 57.94
CA THR A 338 17.01 -5.12 57.69
C THR A 338 17.85 -5.67 56.54
N HIS A 339 18.06 -4.88 55.48
CA HIS A 339 18.99 -5.21 54.39
C HIS A 339 20.44 -5.32 54.89
N ARG A 340 21.20 -6.29 54.37
CA ARG A 340 22.60 -6.56 54.78
C ARG A 340 23.65 -6.26 53.72
N ASN A 341 23.25 -6.17 52.45
CA ASN A 341 24.15 -5.99 51.32
C ASN A 341 23.80 -4.76 50.48
N GLY A 342 22.79 -3.98 50.87
CA GLY A 342 22.48 -2.67 50.30
C GLY A 342 21.37 -2.68 49.24
N MET A 343 20.53 -3.72 49.18
CA MET A 343 19.28 -3.58 48.43
C MET A 343 18.34 -2.59 49.10
N THR A 344 17.34 -2.16 48.33
CA THR A 344 16.31 -1.21 48.75
C THR A 344 14.90 -1.70 48.44
N VAL A 345 14.79 -2.97 48.05
CA VAL A 345 13.54 -3.60 47.62
C VAL A 345 12.78 -4.11 48.84
N ALA A 346 11.47 -3.89 48.89
CA ALA A 346 10.66 -4.31 50.02
C ALA A 346 10.69 -5.84 50.22
N ASN A 347 10.63 -6.27 51.48
CA ASN A 347 10.57 -7.68 51.84
C ASN A 347 9.38 -8.36 51.16
N HIS A 348 9.58 -9.58 50.67
CA HIS A 348 8.55 -10.41 50.00
C HIS A 348 8.01 -9.84 48.69
N SER A 349 8.58 -8.76 48.16
CA SER A 349 8.11 -8.20 46.90
C SER A 349 8.52 -9.08 45.71
N GLN A 350 7.74 -8.97 44.63
CA GLN A 350 7.92 -9.73 43.40
C GLN A 350 8.13 -8.78 42.20
N PRO A 351 9.13 -7.88 42.25
CA PRO A 351 9.34 -6.90 41.17
C PRO A 351 9.89 -7.58 39.92
N TRP A 352 9.57 -7.00 38.77
CA TRP A 352 10.31 -7.23 37.55
C TRP A 352 11.60 -6.40 37.56
N TRP A 353 12.71 -7.05 37.23
CA TRP A 353 14.02 -6.47 37.06
C TRP A 353 14.29 -6.24 35.58
N THR A 354 15.08 -5.22 35.26
CA THR A 354 15.50 -4.92 33.89
C THR A 354 16.99 -4.78 33.83
N ARG A 355 17.63 -5.41 32.84
CA ARG A 355 19.04 -5.16 32.52
C ARG A 355 19.20 -4.85 31.05
N THR A 356 19.91 -3.77 30.79
CA THR A 356 20.38 -3.39 29.45
C THR A 356 21.88 -3.68 29.36
N PHE A 357 22.28 -4.39 28.31
CA PHE A 357 23.65 -4.82 28.07
C PHE A 357 24.08 -4.44 26.65
N SER A 358 25.27 -3.85 26.51
CA SER A 358 25.79 -3.43 25.21
C SER A 358 26.21 -4.63 24.35
N LEU A 359 25.71 -4.69 23.12
CA LEU A 359 26.09 -5.72 22.16
C LEU A 359 27.35 -5.36 21.35
N ALA A 360 28.00 -4.23 21.64
CA ALA A 360 29.20 -3.79 20.94
C ALA A 360 30.32 -4.84 20.87
N PRO A 361 30.64 -5.63 21.92
CA PRO A 361 31.66 -6.68 21.85
C PRO A 361 31.31 -7.82 20.88
N TYR A 362 30.03 -7.92 20.49
CA TYR A 362 29.48 -9.00 19.68
C TYR A 362 29.10 -8.55 18.27
N ALA A 363 29.45 -7.32 17.87
CA ALA A 363 29.08 -6.75 16.57
C ALA A 363 29.42 -7.71 15.41
N GLY A 364 28.41 -8.03 14.60
CA GLY A 364 28.55 -8.90 13.42
C GLY A 364 28.62 -10.40 13.73
N GLN A 365 28.54 -10.81 15.00
CA GLN A 365 28.55 -12.21 15.40
C GLN A 365 27.11 -12.77 15.47
N THR A 366 26.99 -14.07 15.23
CA THR A 366 25.82 -14.83 15.68
C THR A 366 26.11 -15.31 17.11
N ILE A 367 25.28 -14.87 18.06
CA ILE A 367 25.38 -15.22 19.48
C ILE A 367 24.23 -16.15 19.88
N THR A 368 24.44 -16.89 20.97
CA THR A 368 23.39 -17.59 21.70
C THR A 368 23.16 -16.84 23.02
N LEU A 369 21.95 -16.34 23.21
CA LEU A 369 21.47 -15.92 24.52
C LEU A 369 21.00 -17.17 25.27
N ARG A 370 21.63 -17.46 26.39
CA ARG A 370 21.40 -18.68 27.19
C ARG A 370 20.89 -18.28 28.57
N PHE A 371 19.69 -18.74 28.91
CA PHE A 371 19.12 -18.66 30.25
C PHE A 371 19.23 -20.04 30.87
N SER A 372 19.86 -20.17 32.02
CA SER A 372 19.93 -21.43 32.75
C SER A 372 19.67 -21.23 34.24
N THR A 373 19.16 -22.26 34.89
CA THR A 373 19.02 -22.27 36.35
C THR A 373 19.89 -23.35 36.96
N THR A 374 20.42 -23.06 38.13
CA THR A 374 21.06 -24.04 39.02
C THR A 374 20.19 -24.17 40.25
N HIS A 375 20.06 -25.40 40.78
CA HIS A 375 19.21 -25.69 41.94
C HIS A 375 19.91 -26.57 42.96
N MET A 376 19.71 -26.31 44.24
CA MET A 376 20.08 -27.22 45.33
C MET A 376 18.80 -27.76 45.96
N GLU A 377 18.71 -29.08 46.16
CA GLU A 377 17.52 -29.66 46.80
C GLU A 377 17.28 -28.98 48.17
N GLU A 378 16.05 -28.50 48.41
CA GLU A 378 15.38 -28.32 49.72
C GLU A 378 14.41 -27.13 49.66
N PHE A 379 14.81 -26.01 49.05
CA PHE A 379 14.03 -24.78 48.99
C PHE A 379 13.79 -24.34 47.54
N LYS A 380 12.52 -24.20 47.16
CA LYS A 380 12.17 -23.84 45.78
C LYS A 380 12.66 -22.45 45.36
N SER A 381 13.18 -22.34 44.14
CA SER A 381 13.26 -21.08 43.40
C SER A 381 12.81 -21.23 41.94
N TRP A 382 12.26 -20.15 41.38
CA TRP A 382 11.91 -20.06 39.95
C TRP A 382 12.02 -18.63 39.45
N PHE A 383 12.01 -18.50 38.13
CA PHE A 383 12.32 -17.27 37.43
C PHE A 383 11.37 -17.07 36.27
N HIS A 384 10.75 -15.90 36.21
CA HIS A 384 10.01 -15.48 35.02
C HIS A 384 10.95 -14.67 34.11
N ILE A 385 10.82 -14.86 32.81
CA ILE A 385 11.49 -14.10 31.75
C ILE A 385 10.42 -13.51 30.85
N ASP A 386 10.58 -12.23 30.51
CA ASP A 386 9.67 -11.55 29.60
C ASP A 386 10.39 -10.40 28.86
N ASP A 387 9.80 -9.96 27.76
CA ASP A 387 10.23 -8.83 26.95
C ASP A 387 11.74 -8.80 26.64
N VAL A 388 12.23 -9.92 26.09
CA VAL A 388 13.60 -10.03 25.57
C VAL A 388 13.71 -9.28 24.25
N GLU A 389 14.50 -8.21 24.23
CA GLU A 389 14.64 -7.29 23.11
C GLU A 389 16.12 -7.06 22.78
N TRP A 390 16.50 -7.04 21.50
CA TRP A 390 17.87 -6.73 21.09
C TRP A 390 17.89 -5.75 19.93
N SER A 391 18.86 -4.84 19.95
CA SER A 391 19.18 -3.95 18.83
C SER A 391 17.94 -3.21 18.30
N VAL A 392 17.08 -2.74 19.22
CA VAL A 392 15.77 -2.18 18.88
C VAL A 392 15.94 -0.84 18.17
N VAL A 393 15.24 -0.69 17.05
CA VAL A 393 15.09 0.57 16.31
C VAL A 393 13.61 0.86 16.11
N THR A 394 13.16 2.00 16.63
CA THR A 394 11.76 2.41 16.55
C THR A 394 11.44 3.03 15.19
N GLY A 395 10.41 2.52 14.52
CA GLY A 395 9.91 3.06 13.26
C GLY A 395 8.93 4.21 13.47
N THR A 396 8.86 5.11 12.49
CA THR A 396 7.85 6.18 12.43
C THR A 396 6.81 5.86 11.37
N LEU A 397 5.52 5.91 11.74
CA LEU A 397 4.42 5.73 10.80
C LEU A 397 4.29 6.93 9.86
N GLY A 398 4.12 6.66 8.57
CA GLY A 398 3.62 7.64 7.61
C GLY A 398 2.10 7.57 7.46
N ALA A 399 1.59 8.09 6.35
CA ALA A 399 0.16 8.05 6.06
C ALA A 399 -0.27 6.68 5.54
N ALA A 400 -1.35 6.12 6.09
CA ALA A 400 -1.98 4.92 5.53
C ALA A 400 -2.37 5.13 4.06
N GLN A 401 -2.32 4.04 3.30
CA GLN A 401 -2.58 3.97 1.86
C GLN A 401 -3.50 2.79 1.57
N ALA A 402 -4.20 2.85 0.43
CA ALA A 402 -4.95 1.74 -0.12
C ALA A 402 -4.30 1.24 -1.42
N PHE A 403 -4.75 0.07 -1.88
CA PHE A 403 -4.33 -0.47 -3.16
C PHE A 403 -4.63 0.52 -4.30
N GLY A 404 -3.74 0.62 -5.28
CA GLY A 404 -3.86 1.58 -6.36
C GLY A 404 -4.81 1.13 -7.46
N ALA A 405 -5.52 2.08 -8.06
CA ALA A 405 -6.06 1.99 -9.40
C ALA A 405 -5.28 2.93 -10.33
N VAL A 406 -5.19 2.60 -11.62
CA VAL A 406 -4.56 3.45 -12.65
C VAL A 406 -5.40 3.37 -13.91
N VAL A 407 -5.90 4.49 -14.41
CA VAL A 407 -6.60 4.57 -15.69
C VAL A 407 -5.57 4.52 -16.81
N THR A 408 -5.66 3.50 -17.66
CA THR A 408 -4.76 3.30 -18.81
C THR A 408 -5.39 3.72 -20.13
N ASN A 409 -6.72 3.80 -20.20
CA ASN A 409 -7.48 4.35 -21.33
C ASN A 409 -8.73 5.11 -20.85
N PRO A 410 -9.18 6.14 -21.58
CA PRO A 410 -8.65 6.67 -22.85
C PRO A 410 -7.31 7.41 -22.75
N VAL A 411 -6.52 7.32 -23.83
CA VAL A 411 -5.36 8.19 -24.09
C VAL A 411 -5.50 8.86 -25.46
N GLY A 412 -5.20 10.17 -25.53
CA GLY A 412 -5.21 10.92 -26.79
C GLY A 412 -6.54 11.59 -27.14
N SER A 413 -6.96 11.46 -28.40
CA SER A 413 -8.10 12.20 -28.98
C SER A 413 -9.15 11.26 -29.57
N PHE A 414 -10.43 11.55 -29.31
CA PHE A 414 -11.57 10.73 -29.74
C PHE A 414 -12.57 11.54 -30.55
N GLY A 415 -13.18 10.91 -31.55
CA GLY A 415 -14.21 11.51 -32.39
C GLY A 415 -15.61 11.41 -31.78
N PRO A 416 -16.51 12.36 -32.07
CA PRO A 416 -17.94 12.17 -31.81
C PRO A 416 -18.49 10.92 -32.52
N GLY A 417 -19.40 10.20 -31.87
CA GLY A 417 -20.08 9.02 -32.40
C GLY A 417 -19.35 7.69 -32.20
N THR A 418 -18.10 7.69 -31.75
CA THR A 418 -17.37 6.45 -31.43
C THR A 418 -17.49 6.10 -29.95
N PRO A 419 -17.69 4.81 -29.60
CA PRO A 419 -17.55 4.35 -28.22
C PRO A 419 -16.15 4.68 -27.66
N LEU A 420 -16.10 5.14 -26.41
CA LEU A 420 -14.88 5.47 -25.70
C LEU A 420 -14.40 4.22 -24.94
N PRO A 421 -13.32 3.55 -25.37
CA PRO A 421 -12.76 2.44 -24.61
C PRO A 421 -12.21 2.97 -23.28
N VAL A 422 -12.61 2.32 -22.18
CA VAL A 422 -12.12 2.64 -20.83
C VAL A 422 -11.37 1.43 -20.30
N SER A 423 -10.20 1.65 -19.71
CA SER A 423 -9.40 0.59 -19.10
C SER A 423 -8.68 1.08 -17.86
N LEU A 424 -8.66 0.24 -16.82
CA LEU A 424 -7.96 0.46 -15.57
C LEU A 424 -7.02 -0.72 -15.29
N ARG A 425 -5.89 -0.45 -14.64
CA ARG A 425 -5.07 -1.46 -13.96
C ARG A 425 -5.20 -1.27 -12.46
N VAL A 426 -5.44 -2.35 -11.72
CA VAL A 426 -5.56 -2.33 -10.25
C VAL A 426 -4.36 -3.04 -9.60
N ASP A 427 -4.20 -2.91 -8.27
CA ASP A 427 -3.09 -3.47 -7.48
C ASP A 427 -3.40 -4.67 -6.62
N ALA A 428 -4.67 -4.82 -6.36
CA ALA A 428 -5.26 -5.90 -5.61
C ALA A 428 -6.63 -6.11 -6.22
N ARG A 429 -7.14 -7.32 -6.08
CA ARG A 429 -8.45 -7.75 -6.51
C ARG A 429 -9.52 -6.89 -5.83
N PRO A 430 -10.28 -6.08 -6.58
CA PRO A 430 -11.40 -5.33 -6.03
C PRO A 430 -12.48 -6.30 -5.54
N THR A 431 -12.95 -6.13 -4.29
CA THR A 431 -13.81 -7.10 -3.58
C THR A 431 -15.26 -6.66 -3.39
N ALA A 432 -15.64 -5.45 -3.84
CA ALA A 432 -17.04 -5.03 -3.74
C ALA A 432 -18.00 -5.98 -4.47
N ALA A 433 -19.12 -6.32 -3.83
CA ALA A 433 -20.06 -7.33 -4.35
C ALA A 433 -20.73 -6.95 -5.68
N THR A 434 -20.83 -5.66 -5.99
CA THR A 434 -21.51 -5.17 -7.20
C THR A 434 -20.65 -4.14 -7.90
N ASN A 435 -20.45 -4.33 -9.21
CA ASN A 435 -19.64 -3.46 -10.09
C ASN A 435 -18.34 -3.01 -9.41
N PRO A 436 -17.46 -3.95 -9.06
CA PRO A 436 -16.30 -3.65 -8.23
C PRO A 436 -15.33 -2.68 -8.90
N VAL A 437 -15.34 -2.60 -10.23
CA VAL A 437 -14.62 -1.58 -10.97
C VAL A 437 -15.57 -0.83 -11.89
N THR A 438 -15.58 0.49 -11.76
CA THR A 438 -16.42 1.38 -12.55
C THR A 438 -15.67 2.61 -13.02
N ALA A 439 -16.22 3.32 -14.00
CA ALA A 439 -15.76 4.63 -14.39
C ALA A 439 -16.89 5.66 -14.57
N ASP A 440 -16.56 6.93 -14.34
CA ASP A 440 -17.37 8.09 -14.65
C ASP A 440 -16.69 8.93 -15.73
N ILE A 441 -17.48 9.57 -16.59
CA ILE A 441 -16.99 10.48 -17.63
C ILE A 441 -17.53 11.89 -17.37
N TYR A 442 -16.63 12.86 -17.37
CA TYR A 442 -16.92 14.28 -17.26
C TYR A 442 -16.54 14.97 -18.55
N ASN A 443 -17.42 15.87 -19.03
CA ASN A 443 -17.12 16.68 -20.19
C ASN A 443 -16.07 17.77 -19.88
N ALA A 444 -15.66 18.52 -20.91
CA ALA A 444 -14.66 19.60 -20.76
C ALA A 444 -15.07 20.73 -19.79
N THR A 445 -16.35 20.83 -19.40
CA THR A 445 -16.82 21.80 -18.39
C THR A 445 -16.87 21.22 -16.98
N GLY A 446 -16.49 19.95 -16.79
CA GLY A 446 -16.56 19.24 -15.51
C GLY A 446 -17.95 18.68 -15.19
N THR A 447 -18.87 18.65 -16.14
CA THR A 447 -20.21 18.06 -15.96
C THR A 447 -20.14 16.56 -16.15
N LEU A 448 -20.69 15.79 -15.20
CA LEU A 448 -20.84 14.34 -15.30
C LEU A 448 -21.81 14.00 -16.46
N VAL A 449 -21.34 13.23 -17.44
CA VAL A 449 -22.10 12.85 -18.63
C VAL A 449 -22.34 11.34 -18.75
N ALA A 450 -21.56 10.54 -18.03
CA ALA A 450 -21.82 9.11 -17.84
C ALA A 450 -21.29 8.70 -16.48
N SER A 451 -22.01 7.80 -15.82
CA SER A 451 -21.68 7.35 -14.47
C SER A 451 -21.75 5.85 -14.34
N ALA A 452 -20.94 5.28 -13.44
CA ALA A 452 -20.97 3.87 -13.10
C ALA A 452 -20.83 2.93 -14.31
N ILE A 453 -20.03 3.32 -15.31
CA ILE A 453 -19.67 2.46 -16.44
C ILE A 453 -18.97 1.24 -15.89
N LYS A 454 -19.56 0.06 -16.07
CA LYS A 454 -19.02 -1.20 -15.57
C LYS A 454 -17.80 -1.62 -16.40
N LEU A 455 -16.73 -2.03 -15.73
CA LEU A 455 -15.55 -2.62 -16.35
C LEU A 455 -15.43 -4.12 -16.03
N TYR A 456 -14.73 -4.84 -16.88
CA TYR A 456 -14.62 -6.30 -16.88
C TYR A 456 -13.16 -6.74 -16.90
N ASN A 457 -12.83 -7.80 -16.16
CA ASN A 457 -11.52 -8.46 -16.15
C ASN A 457 -11.73 -9.95 -16.46
N ASP A 458 -12.31 -10.20 -17.63
CA ASP A 458 -12.85 -11.50 -18.03
C ASP A 458 -12.26 -12.04 -19.35
N GLY A 459 -11.21 -11.40 -19.87
CA GLY A 459 -10.61 -11.77 -21.16
C GLY A 459 -11.49 -11.44 -22.35
N THR A 460 -12.48 -10.56 -22.18
CA THR A 460 -13.29 -9.96 -23.23
C THR A 460 -13.45 -8.44 -22.99
N HIS A 461 -14.30 -7.75 -23.76
CA HIS A 461 -14.57 -6.31 -23.58
C HIS A 461 -13.33 -5.38 -23.64
N GLY A 462 -12.36 -5.71 -24.50
CA GLY A 462 -11.10 -4.96 -24.66
C GLY A 462 -9.93 -5.46 -23.82
N ASP A 463 -10.15 -6.46 -22.97
CA ASP A 463 -9.13 -7.22 -22.25
C ASP A 463 -8.96 -8.59 -22.93
N ALA A 464 -7.73 -9.03 -23.15
CA ALA A 464 -7.44 -10.30 -23.80
C ALA A 464 -7.13 -11.44 -22.81
N VAL A 465 -6.88 -11.12 -21.52
CA VAL A 465 -6.43 -12.09 -20.52
C VAL A 465 -7.23 -11.91 -19.22
N ALA A 466 -8.19 -12.81 -19.00
CA ALA A 466 -8.97 -12.81 -17.77
C ALA A 466 -8.10 -12.92 -16.51
N GLY A 467 -8.38 -12.08 -15.51
CA GLY A 467 -7.77 -12.13 -14.20
C GLY A 467 -6.37 -11.52 -14.12
N ASP A 468 -5.92 -10.73 -15.10
CA ASP A 468 -4.58 -10.13 -15.12
C ASP A 468 -4.48 -8.73 -14.47
N ALA A 469 -5.58 -8.32 -13.83
CA ALA A 469 -5.81 -7.03 -13.18
C ALA A 469 -5.99 -5.84 -14.12
N ILE A 470 -6.20 -6.09 -15.40
CA ILE A 470 -6.73 -5.11 -16.34
C ILE A 470 -8.26 -5.24 -16.36
N TRP A 471 -8.94 -4.12 -16.15
CA TRP A 471 -10.38 -4.02 -16.17
C TRP A 471 -10.79 -3.09 -17.30
N SER A 472 -11.55 -3.56 -18.28
CA SER A 472 -11.90 -2.78 -19.47
C SER A 472 -13.38 -2.83 -19.86
N ASN A 473 -13.78 -1.86 -20.67
CA ASN A 473 -15.02 -1.87 -21.44
C ASN A 473 -14.78 -1.09 -22.74
N ASP A 474 -14.82 -1.79 -23.87
CA ASP A 474 -14.68 -1.25 -25.23
C ASP A 474 -16.02 -0.96 -25.92
N GLY A 475 -17.14 -1.18 -25.23
CA GLY A 475 -18.50 -1.00 -25.75
C GLY A 475 -19.07 -2.22 -26.49
N SER A 476 -18.40 -3.36 -26.47
CA SER A 476 -18.89 -4.60 -27.09
C SER A 476 -20.11 -5.21 -26.38
N ASP A 477 -20.30 -4.97 -25.08
CA ASP A 477 -21.50 -5.38 -24.33
C ASP A 477 -22.66 -4.41 -24.59
N SER A 478 -23.58 -4.79 -25.47
CA SER A 478 -24.78 -3.99 -25.76
C SER A 478 -25.70 -3.76 -24.55
N ALA A 479 -25.65 -4.61 -23.51
CA ALA A 479 -26.46 -4.44 -22.30
C ALA A 479 -25.83 -3.44 -21.31
N ASN A 480 -24.50 -3.31 -21.34
CA ASN A 480 -23.74 -2.37 -20.51
C ASN A 480 -22.68 -1.65 -21.36
N PRO A 481 -23.11 -0.82 -22.35
CA PRO A 481 -22.17 -0.19 -23.27
C PRO A 481 -21.31 0.83 -22.54
N THR A 482 -20.11 1.08 -23.07
CA THR A 482 -19.32 2.26 -22.69
C THR A 482 -19.95 3.55 -23.23
N TYR A 483 -19.43 4.70 -22.79
CA TYR A 483 -19.89 6.00 -23.23
C TYR A 483 -19.48 6.28 -24.69
N ALA A 484 -20.41 6.70 -25.52
CA ALA A 484 -20.12 7.26 -26.84
C ALA A 484 -20.27 8.78 -26.79
N VAL A 485 -19.24 9.50 -27.24
CA VAL A 485 -19.30 10.97 -27.32
C VAL A 485 -20.44 11.36 -28.27
N PRO A 486 -21.44 12.16 -27.84
CA PRO A 486 -22.59 12.48 -28.68
C PRO A 486 -22.19 13.09 -30.02
N LEU A 487 -22.88 12.69 -31.10
CA LEU A 487 -22.73 13.32 -32.41
C LEU A 487 -22.94 14.84 -32.29
N GLY A 488 -22.11 15.61 -33.00
CA GLY A 488 -22.14 17.08 -32.94
C GLY A 488 -21.41 17.72 -31.77
N THR A 489 -20.81 16.93 -30.86
CA THR A 489 -19.92 17.47 -29.81
C THR A 489 -18.75 18.22 -30.44
N PRO A 490 -18.54 19.52 -30.13
CA PRO A 490 -17.43 20.29 -30.67
C PRO A 490 -16.07 19.81 -30.16
N SER A 491 -15.02 20.11 -30.93
CA SER A 491 -13.64 19.87 -30.50
C SER A 491 -13.35 20.59 -29.18
N SER A 492 -12.85 19.85 -28.19
CA SER A 492 -12.55 20.36 -26.85
C SER A 492 -11.50 19.52 -26.14
N THR A 493 -10.75 20.14 -25.23
CA THR A 493 -9.73 19.48 -24.41
C THR A 493 -10.17 19.42 -22.95
N GLY A 494 -9.67 18.43 -22.20
CA GLY A 494 -9.92 18.34 -20.76
C GLY A 494 -11.17 17.56 -20.38
N TRP A 495 -11.65 16.68 -21.26
CA TRP A 495 -12.58 15.63 -20.84
C TRP A 495 -11.86 14.71 -19.86
N THR A 496 -12.56 14.26 -18.83
CA THR A 496 -11.97 13.46 -17.75
C THR A 496 -12.68 12.12 -17.65
N VAL A 497 -11.90 11.06 -17.53
CA VAL A 497 -12.37 9.74 -17.07
C VAL A 497 -11.89 9.57 -15.63
N ARG A 498 -12.78 9.14 -14.75
CA ARG A 498 -12.45 8.79 -13.37
C ARG A 498 -12.76 7.33 -13.14
N GLY A 499 -11.74 6.57 -12.81
CA GLY A 499 -11.82 5.16 -12.49
C GLY A 499 -11.95 4.92 -10.99
N PHE A 500 -12.74 3.93 -10.62
CA PHE A 500 -12.97 3.50 -9.24
C PHE A 500 -12.76 1.99 -9.14
N ALA A 501 -11.95 1.54 -8.21
CA ALA A 501 -11.80 0.14 -7.84
C ALA A 501 -12.24 -0.03 -6.38
N ARG A 502 -13.32 -0.75 -6.13
CA ARG A 502 -13.98 -0.80 -4.84
C ARG A 502 -13.69 -2.10 -4.11
N ASP A 503 -13.32 -1.98 -2.84
CA ASP A 503 -13.26 -3.12 -1.92
C ASP A 503 -14.60 -3.34 -1.20
N ALA A 504 -14.67 -4.31 -0.29
CA ALA A 504 -15.89 -4.67 0.41
C ALA A 504 -16.17 -3.82 1.67
N THR A 505 -15.38 -2.77 1.93
CA THR A 505 -15.62 -1.88 3.07
C THR A 505 -16.81 -0.96 2.88
N THR A 506 -17.35 -0.46 3.99
CA THR A 506 -18.27 0.68 3.98
C THR A 506 -17.50 1.97 4.25
N SER A 507 -17.92 3.07 3.62
CA SER A 507 -17.33 4.39 3.87
C SER A 507 -17.91 4.98 5.15
N THR A 508 -17.06 5.59 5.98
CA THR A 508 -17.49 6.35 7.17
C THR A 508 -17.80 7.81 6.87
N ILE A 509 -17.50 8.27 5.65
CA ILE A 509 -17.64 9.66 5.23
C ILE A 509 -18.94 9.82 4.42
N LEU A 510 -19.13 9.00 3.38
CA LEU A 510 -20.30 9.08 2.48
C LEU A 510 -20.69 7.70 1.93
N ALA A 511 -21.96 7.31 2.11
CA ALA A 511 -22.46 6.00 1.69
C ALA A 511 -22.30 5.69 0.19
N SER A 512 -22.35 6.72 -0.68
CA SER A 512 -22.13 6.57 -2.13
C SER A 512 -20.68 6.21 -2.49
N ALA A 513 -19.75 6.37 -1.56
CA ALA A 513 -18.34 6.06 -1.71
C ALA A 513 -17.95 4.73 -1.05
N ASN A 514 -18.91 3.85 -0.73
CA ASN A 514 -18.60 2.53 -0.19
C ASN A 514 -17.59 1.77 -1.06
N GLY A 515 -16.63 1.13 -0.41
CA GLY A 515 -15.49 0.45 -1.03
C GLY A 515 -14.35 1.36 -1.47
N LEU A 516 -14.43 2.68 -1.25
CA LEU A 516 -13.36 3.62 -1.59
C LEU A 516 -12.62 4.09 -0.33
N ALA A 517 -11.30 4.11 -0.44
CA ALA A 517 -10.43 4.64 0.60
C ALA A 517 -10.12 6.13 0.35
N HIS A 518 -9.92 6.85 1.44
CA HIS A 518 -9.76 8.30 1.46
C HIS A 518 -8.36 8.71 1.91
N ARG A 519 -7.86 9.79 1.29
CA ARG A 519 -6.65 10.44 1.76
C ARG A 519 -6.91 11.20 3.07
N ASN A 520 -5.95 11.10 3.99
CA ASN A 520 -6.02 11.77 5.30
C ASN A 520 -6.37 13.27 5.18
N ALA A 521 -7.15 13.77 6.14
CA ALA A 521 -7.49 15.18 6.34
C ALA A 521 -8.29 15.86 5.20
N LEU A 522 -9.01 15.11 4.35
CA LEU A 522 -9.90 15.68 3.34
C LEU A 522 -11.37 15.27 3.58
N PRO A 523 -12.30 16.24 3.76
CA PRO A 523 -13.70 15.98 4.09
C PRO A 523 -14.66 15.76 2.89
N THR A 524 -14.20 15.89 1.65
CA THR A 524 -15.06 15.85 0.44
C THR A 524 -14.76 14.66 -0.48
N PRO A 525 -15.78 14.14 -1.20
CA PRO A 525 -15.67 12.89 -1.96
C PRO A 525 -14.74 13.03 -3.17
N LEU A 526 -13.89 12.00 -3.37
CA LEU A 526 -13.13 11.72 -4.59
C LEU A 526 -12.03 12.74 -4.94
N VAL A 527 -10.99 12.87 -4.10
CA VAL A 527 -9.75 13.59 -4.44
C VAL A 527 -8.60 12.55 -4.47
N MET A 528 -8.31 11.94 -5.63
CA MET A 528 -7.35 12.33 -6.69
C MET A 528 -5.86 12.20 -6.29
N ALA A 529 -5.14 11.37 -7.08
CA ALA A 529 -3.71 11.09 -7.16
C ALA A 529 -3.11 9.99 -6.24
N ASN A 530 -2.55 8.96 -6.90
CA ASN A 530 -1.58 7.92 -6.51
C ASN A 530 -1.72 7.24 -5.13
N TYR A 531 -1.79 5.90 -5.14
CA TYR A 531 -1.92 5.01 -3.96
C TYR A 531 -3.29 5.00 -3.28
N TRP A 532 -4.32 5.20 -4.10
CA TRP A 532 -5.72 5.05 -3.73
C TRP A 532 -6.42 4.24 -4.79
N ASN A 533 -7.55 3.65 -4.42
CA ASN A 533 -8.34 2.83 -5.30
C ASN A 533 -9.24 3.66 -6.25
N ILE A 534 -8.77 4.86 -6.59
CA ILE A 534 -9.37 5.84 -7.49
C ILE A 534 -8.23 6.45 -8.31
N ASP A 535 -8.46 6.59 -9.61
CA ASP A 535 -7.56 7.34 -10.49
C ASP A 535 -8.33 8.10 -11.55
N GLU A 536 -7.68 9.07 -12.18
CA GLU A 536 -8.26 9.80 -13.28
C GLU A 536 -7.22 10.14 -14.35
N THR A 537 -7.70 10.23 -15.57
CA THR A 537 -6.93 10.76 -16.68
C THR A 537 -7.85 11.55 -17.59
N THR A 538 -7.26 12.22 -18.54
CA THR A 538 -7.97 13.13 -19.44
C THR A 538 -7.71 12.79 -20.89
N PHE A 539 -8.66 13.14 -21.72
CA PHE A 539 -8.58 12.98 -23.17
C PHE A 539 -9.19 14.20 -23.87
N ASN A 540 -9.00 14.25 -25.18
CA ASN A 540 -9.57 15.30 -26.03
C ASN A 540 -10.69 14.74 -26.89
N VAL A 541 -11.69 15.58 -27.17
CA VAL A 541 -12.67 15.32 -28.24
C VAL A 541 -12.27 16.14 -29.45
N VAL A 542 -12.22 15.50 -30.62
CA VAL A 542 -11.85 16.14 -31.89
C VAL A 542 -12.92 15.84 -32.93
N SER A 543 -13.58 16.89 -33.40
CA SER A 543 -14.72 16.82 -34.32
C SER A 543 -14.36 17.33 -35.71
N GLY A 544 -14.99 16.74 -36.73
CA GLY A 544 -15.02 17.31 -38.07
C GLY A 544 -15.96 18.52 -38.13
N SER A 545 -15.67 19.47 -39.02
CA SER A 545 -16.53 20.63 -39.27
C SER A 545 -16.38 21.08 -40.71
N VAL A 546 -17.47 21.55 -41.33
CA VAL A 546 -17.48 21.99 -42.73
C VAL A 546 -18.00 23.42 -42.79
N SER A 547 -17.38 24.24 -43.65
CA SER A 547 -17.97 25.49 -44.13
C SER A 547 -18.17 25.43 -45.64
N VAL A 548 -19.28 25.96 -46.13
CA VAL A 548 -19.60 26.02 -47.56
C VAL A 548 -19.78 27.48 -47.98
N THR A 549 -19.13 27.88 -49.07
CA THR A 549 -19.27 29.20 -49.69
C THR A 549 -19.71 29.04 -51.14
N LYS A 550 -20.80 29.71 -51.53
CA LYS A 550 -21.26 29.75 -52.93
C LYS A 550 -21.07 31.16 -53.49
N ILE A 551 -20.36 31.28 -54.59
CA ILE A 551 -20.15 32.53 -55.32
C ILE A 551 -20.65 32.38 -56.76
N SER A 552 -21.03 33.50 -57.37
CA SER A 552 -21.48 33.54 -58.76
C SER A 552 -20.85 34.71 -59.51
N SER A 553 -20.69 34.54 -60.82
CA SER A 553 -20.24 35.59 -61.73
C SER A 553 -21.01 35.51 -63.05
N VAL A 554 -21.17 36.66 -63.72
CA VAL A 554 -21.81 36.71 -65.04
C VAL A 554 -20.70 36.62 -66.10
N ILE A 555 -20.73 35.58 -66.93
CA ILE A 555 -19.75 35.36 -68.01
C ILE A 555 -20.11 36.18 -69.25
N SER A 556 -21.38 36.13 -69.64
CA SER A 556 -21.90 36.90 -70.77
C SER A 556 -23.40 37.15 -70.63
N ASP A 557 -23.90 38.17 -71.31
CA ASP A 557 -25.34 38.37 -71.49
C ASP A 557 -25.70 38.65 -72.96
N PRO A 558 -26.98 38.46 -73.37
CA PRO A 558 -27.39 38.62 -74.77
C PRO A 558 -27.30 40.05 -75.32
N VAL A 559 -27.16 41.06 -74.46
CA VAL A 559 -27.17 42.49 -74.79
C VAL A 559 -25.76 43.08 -74.78
N ASN A 560 -24.98 42.84 -73.74
CA ASN A 560 -23.65 43.42 -73.52
C ASN A 560 -22.50 42.46 -73.88
N GLY A 561 -22.80 41.22 -74.28
CA GLY A 561 -21.77 40.22 -74.57
C GLY A 561 -20.92 39.94 -73.33
N THR A 562 -19.59 39.93 -73.46
CA THR A 562 -18.65 39.77 -72.33
C THR A 562 -18.22 41.09 -71.69
N ALA A 563 -18.67 42.24 -72.21
CA ALA A 563 -18.28 43.55 -71.72
C ALA A 563 -19.33 44.08 -70.73
N ASN A 564 -19.00 44.10 -69.43
CA ASN A 564 -19.94 44.48 -68.34
C ASN A 564 -21.28 43.71 -68.37
N PRO A 565 -21.22 42.37 -68.39
CA PRO A 565 -22.42 41.56 -68.51
C PRO A 565 -23.33 41.69 -67.27
N LYS A 566 -24.63 41.56 -67.47
CA LYS A 566 -25.70 41.66 -66.48
C LYS A 566 -26.38 40.30 -66.30
N ALA A 567 -26.81 39.99 -65.08
CA ALA A 567 -27.62 38.80 -64.78
C ALA A 567 -29.09 38.99 -65.24
N ILE A 568 -29.31 39.04 -66.56
CA ILE A 568 -30.61 39.14 -67.22
C ILE A 568 -30.98 37.80 -67.88
N PRO A 569 -32.26 37.57 -68.25
CA PRO A 569 -32.65 36.38 -69.00
C PRO A 569 -31.76 36.13 -70.23
N GLY A 570 -31.28 34.90 -70.39
CA GLY A 570 -30.31 34.48 -71.39
C GLY A 570 -28.83 34.69 -71.00
N ALA A 571 -28.53 35.30 -69.85
CA ALA A 571 -27.15 35.47 -69.39
C ALA A 571 -26.53 34.15 -68.93
N VAL A 572 -25.28 33.90 -69.34
CA VAL A 572 -24.49 32.75 -68.89
C VAL A 572 -23.83 33.10 -67.56
N MET A 573 -24.19 32.36 -66.51
CA MET A 573 -23.61 32.48 -65.19
C MET A 573 -22.59 31.37 -64.97
N GLU A 574 -21.53 31.68 -64.25
CA GLU A 574 -20.63 30.69 -63.64
C GLU A 574 -20.79 30.74 -62.13
N TYR A 575 -21.09 29.60 -61.54
CA TYR A 575 -21.14 29.41 -60.10
C TYR A 575 -19.92 28.64 -59.63
N CYS A 576 -19.47 28.95 -58.42
CA CYS A 576 -18.55 28.11 -57.68
C CYS A 576 -19.12 27.81 -56.29
N ILE A 577 -19.12 26.54 -55.91
CA ILE A 577 -19.38 26.08 -54.54
C ILE A 577 -18.04 25.61 -53.98
N LEU A 578 -17.55 26.27 -52.94
CA LEU A 578 -16.33 25.92 -52.23
C LEU A 578 -16.69 25.30 -50.88
N ILE A 579 -16.28 24.05 -50.68
CA ILE A 579 -16.45 23.29 -49.45
C ILE A 579 -15.10 23.23 -48.76
N THR A 580 -15.06 23.60 -47.48
CA THR A 580 -13.83 23.61 -46.66
C THR A 580 -14.03 22.76 -45.42
N ASN A 581 -13.09 21.88 -45.12
CA ASN A 581 -13.00 21.24 -43.81
C ASN A 581 -12.38 22.22 -42.81
N THR A 582 -13.22 22.83 -41.99
CA THR A 582 -12.82 23.74 -40.91
C THR A 582 -12.57 23.01 -39.58
N GLY A 583 -12.76 21.68 -39.55
CA GLY A 583 -12.54 20.85 -38.38
C GLY A 583 -11.08 20.46 -38.17
N ALA A 584 -10.81 19.80 -37.04
CA ALA A 584 -9.47 19.37 -36.64
C ALA A 584 -9.16 17.90 -37.02
N THR A 585 -10.08 17.22 -37.71
CA THR A 585 -9.89 15.87 -38.27
C THR A 585 -10.28 15.84 -39.74
N ALA A 586 -9.71 14.90 -40.50
CA ALA A 586 -10.13 14.65 -41.88
C ALA A 586 -11.58 14.16 -41.91
N LEU A 587 -12.34 14.62 -42.88
CA LEU A 587 -13.70 14.15 -43.14
C LEU A 587 -13.66 13.03 -44.17
N SER A 588 -14.54 12.05 -44.03
CA SER A 588 -14.75 11.00 -45.03
C SER A 588 -16.16 11.11 -45.61
N ASN A 589 -16.32 10.64 -46.85
CA ASN A 589 -17.61 10.59 -47.54
C ASN A 589 -18.35 11.94 -47.53
N VAL A 590 -17.64 13.02 -47.83
CA VAL A 590 -18.23 14.36 -47.87
C VAL A 590 -19.15 14.43 -49.08
N VAL A 591 -20.43 14.72 -48.86
CA VAL A 591 -21.42 14.93 -49.92
C VAL A 591 -22.02 16.32 -49.74
N ALA A 592 -21.97 17.12 -50.79
CA ALA A 592 -22.58 18.44 -50.86
C ALA A 592 -23.65 18.44 -51.94
N THR A 593 -24.86 18.89 -51.60
CA THR A 593 -25.97 19.01 -52.56
C THR A 593 -26.40 20.47 -52.71
N ASP A 594 -26.71 20.87 -53.93
CA ASP A 594 -27.18 22.21 -54.28
C ASP A 594 -28.38 22.11 -55.22
N ASN A 595 -29.53 22.62 -54.76
CA ASN A 595 -30.73 22.67 -55.56
C ASN A 595 -30.72 23.93 -56.43
N LEU A 596 -30.63 23.73 -57.73
CA LEU A 596 -30.66 24.79 -58.73
C LEU A 596 -32.07 25.43 -58.76
N PRO A 597 -32.16 26.76 -58.80
CA PRO A 597 -33.44 27.45 -58.80
C PRO A 597 -34.14 27.34 -60.16
N ALA A 598 -35.48 27.45 -60.18
CA ALA A 598 -36.29 27.26 -61.39
C ALA A 598 -35.99 28.26 -62.52
N ASN A 599 -35.46 29.45 -62.18
CA ASN A 599 -35.06 30.49 -63.13
C ASN A 599 -33.61 30.32 -63.63
N PHE A 600 -33.01 29.14 -63.48
CA PHE A 600 -31.70 28.82 -63.97
C PHE A 600 -31.72 27.48 -64.71
N THR A 601 -31.24 27.47 -65.95
CA THR A 601 -31.04 26.24 -66.73
C THR A 601 -29.58 25.85 -66.70
N TYR A 602 -29.26 24.69 -66.14
CA TYR A 602 -27.91 24.12 -66.14
C TYR A 602 -27.39 23.91 -67.58
N GLY A 603 -26.13 24.27 -67.83
CA GLY A 603 -25.47 23.98 -69.10
C GLY A 603 -24.78 22.62 -69.05
N ALA A 604 -25.20 21.68 -69.90
CA ALA A 604 -24.63 20.33 -69.94
C ALA A 604 -23.10 20.32 -70.18
N ALA A 605 -22.42 19.39 -69.52
CA ALA A 605 -20.98 19.18 -69.51
C ALA A 605 -20.17 20.42 -69.09
N THR A 606 -20.71 21.21 -68.16
CA THR A 606 -20.02 22.41 -67.64
C THR A 606 -19.50 22.26 -66.22
N ILE A 607 -19.81 21.16 -65.53
CA ILE A 607 -19.29 20.91 -64.19
C ILE A 607 -17.78 20.66 -64.26
N ARG A 608 -17.07 21.32 -63.36
CA ARG A 608 -15.64 21.07 -63.10
C ARG A 608 -15.39 20.98 -61.62
N SER A 609 -14.49 20.09 -61.22
CA SER A 609 -14.05 19.94 -59.84
C SER A 609 -12.59 20.38 -59.65
N GLY A 610 -12.20 20.64 -58.41
CA GLY A 610 -10.81 20.86 -58.03
C GLY A 610 -10.67 21.41 -56.61
N THR A 611 -9.48 21.88 -56.24
CA THR A 611 -9.16 22.35 -54.88
C THR A 611 -9.51 23.83 -54.62
N GLY A 612 -10.20 24.49 -55.53
CA GLY A 612 -10.57 25.90 -55.38
C GLY A 612 -11.29 26.46 -56.59
N CYS A 613 -12.05 27.55 -56.41
CA CYS A 613 -12.88 28.12 -57.48
C CYS A 613 -12.10 28.54 -58.74
N ALA A 614 -10.85 28.97 -58.58
CA ALA A 614 -10.01 29.40 -59.70
C ALA A 614 -9.21 28.24 -60.33
N THR A 615 -9.12 27.10 -59.64
CA THR A 615 -8.27 25.95 -60.00
C THR A 615 -9.09 24.69 -60.29
N ALA A 616 -10.42 24.79 -60.28
CA ALA A 616 -11.32 23.72 -60.68
C ALA A 616 -11.23 23.48 -62.20
N ALA A 617 -10.33 22.59 -62.59
CA ALA A 617 -9.98 22.33 -63.99
C ALA A 617 -10.39 20.94 -64.47
N THR A 618 -10.58 19.99 -63.54
CA THR A 618 -11.02 18.62 -63.84
C THR A 618 -12.43 18.68 -64.41
N VAL A 619 -12.64 18.10 -65.58
CA VAL A 619 -13.96 18.05 -66.23
C VAL A 619 -14.70 16.85 -65.67
N GLU A 620 -15.93 17.08 -65.22
CA GLU A 620 -16.84 16.04 -64.76
C GLU A 620 -17.80 15.68 -65.89
N ASP A 621 -18.28 14.44 -65.93
CA ASP A 621 -19.12 13.94 -67.02
C ASP A 621 -20.65 14.06 -66.75
N ASP A 622 -21.00 14.84 -65.73
CA ASP A 622 -22.34 15.17 -65.25
C ASP A 622 -23.14 14.00 -64.64
N ASN A 623 -22.60 12.78 -64.61
CA ASN A 623 -23.29 11.63 -64.04
C ASN A 623 -22.63 11.15 -62.73
N SER A 624 -23.20 10.11 -62.13
CA SER A 624 -22.77 9.59 -60.81
C SER A 624 -22.22 8.17 -60.90
N ALA A 625 -21.70 7.77 -62.06
CA ALA A 625 -21.19 6.43 -62.34
C ALA A 625 -19.95 6.45 -63.26
N GLY A 626 -18.81 6.06 -62.73
CA GLY A 626 -17.56 6.07 -63.50
C GLY A 626 -16.33 5.95 -62.62
N ALA A 627 -15.20 6.39 -63.16
CA ALA A 627 -13.93 6.47 -62.42
C ALA A 627 -13.67 7.89 -61.89
N ASP A 628 -14.25 8.89 -62.54
CA ASP A 628 -14.15 10.32 -62.24
C ASP A 628 -14.87 10.71 -60.94
N GLU A 629 -15.81 9.91 -60.44
CA GLU A 629 -16.40 10.14 -59.10
C GLU A 629 -15.41 9.86 -57.97
N THR A 630 -14.21 9.35 -58.28
CA THR A 630 -13.16 9.04 -57.32
C THR A 630 -11.84 9.79 -57.57
N ASP A 631 -11.75 10.67 -58.59
CA ASP A 631 -10.59 11.53 -58.88
C ASP A 631 -10.71 12.90 -58.19
N PRO A 632 -9.89 13.19 -57.18
CA PRO A 632 -10.26 13.11 -55.75
C PRO A 632 -11.65 13.65 -55.35
N TYR A 633 -12.35 14.37 -56.23
CA TYR A 633 -13.69 14.93 -56.09
C TYR A 633 -14.56 14.56 -57.30
N GLY A 634 -15.73 13.97 -57.07
CA GLY A 634 -16.72 13.75 -58.12
C GLY A 634 -17.80 14.82 -58.12
N ALA A 635 -18.48 15.00 -59.26
CA ALA A 635 -19.69 15.78 -59.30
C ALA A 635 -20.69 15.31 -60.36
N SER A 636 -21.98 15.42 -60.03
CA SER A 636 -23.08 14.99 -60.88
C SER A 636 -24.23 15.98 -60.84
N VAL A 637 -25.12 15.89 -61.83
CA VAL A 637 -26.41 16.60 -61.81
C VAL A 637 -27.55 15.65 -62.16
N ALA A 638 -28.59 15.63 -61.32
CA ALA A 638 -29.79 14.86 -61.54
C ALA A 638 -31.02 15.77 -61.40
N GLY A 639 -31.75 15.98 -62.50
CA GLY A 639 -32.85 16.95 -62.54
C GLY A 639 -32.36 18.37 -62.24
N SER A 640 -32.76 18.92 -61.08
CA SER A 640 -32.34 20.24 -60.61
C SER A 640 -31.35 20.21 -59.45
N THR A 641 -30.79 19.05 -59.10
CA THR A 641 -29.88 18.89 -57.96
C THR A 641 -28.47 18.60 -58.44
N LEU A 642 -27.55 19.51 -58.14
CA LEU A 642 -26.12 19.31 -58.28
C LEU A 642 -25.60 18.59 -57.03
N THR A 643 -24.76 17.57 -57.21
CA THR A 643 -24.12 16.85 -56.11
C THR A 643 -22.62 16.87 -56.32
N GLY A 644 -21.85 17.23 -55.30
CA GLY A 644 -20.41 17.00 -55.25
C GLY A 644 -20.04 16.05 -54.16
N ASN A 645 -19.04 15.21 -54.41
CA ASN A 645 -18.55 14.22 -53.47
C ASN A 645 -17.03 14.30 -53.31
N ALA A 646 -16.55 14.08 -52.10
CA ALA A 646 -15.14 13.87 -51.82
C ALA A 646 -15.00 12.64 -50.92
N ALA A 647 -14.25 11.63 -51.36
CA ALA A 647 -14.02 10.42 -50.56
C ALA A 647 -13.34 10.74 -49.22
N SER A 648 -12.42 11.72 -49.24
CA SER A 648 -11.77 12.27 -48.05
C SER A 648 -11.46 13.75 -48.25
N LEU A 649 -11.62 14.54 -47.18
CA LEU A 649 -11.22 15.94 -47.13
C LEU A 649 -10.34 16.16 -45.90
N GLY A 650 -9.03 16.31 -46.12
CA GLY A 650 -8.05 16.54 -45.04
C GLY A 650 -8.34 17.80 -44.21
N VAL A 651 -7.66 17.96 -43.07
CA VAL A 651 -7.78 19.16 -42.23
C VAL A 651 -7.40 20.40 -43.03
N SER A 652 -8.23 21.45 -42.99
CA SER A 652 -8.11 22.63 -43.87
C SER A 652 -8.17 22.34 -45.38
N GLY A 653 -8.51 21.10 -45.75
CA GLY A 653 -8.72 20.69 -47.13
C GLY A 653 -9.94 21.37 -47.70
N VAL A 654 -9.88 21.65 -49.00
CA VAL A 654 -10.93 22.32 -49.76
C VAL A 654 -11.23 21.53 -51.02
N PHE A 655 -12.50 21.46 -51.39
CA PHE A 655 -12.90 21.07 -52.74
C PHE A 655 -13.93 22.06 -53.28
N ALA A 656 -13.89 22.29 -54.58
CA ALA A 656 -14.72 23.25 -55.28
C ALA A 656 -15.40 22.59 -56.47
N LEU A 657 -16.66 22.95 -56.68
CA LEU A 657 -17.41 22.64 -57.88
C LEU A 657 -17.69 23.96 -58.62
N THR A 658 -17.31 24.03 -59.88
CA THR A 658 -17.73 25.12 -60.76
C THR A 658 -18.67 24.59 -61.83
N PHE A 659 -19.71 25.35 -62.17
CA PHE A 659 -20.66 24.96 -63.22
C PHE A 659 -21.25 26.19 -63.88
N ARG A 660 -21.77 26.02 -65.09
CA ARG A 660 -22.39 27.11 -65.87
C ARG A 660 -23.84 26.80 -66.21
N GLY A 661 -24.56 27.84 -66.56
CA GLY A 661 -25.92 27.75 -67.07
C GLY A 661 -26.49 29.11 -67.40
N THR A 662 -27.72 29.14 -67.88
CA THR A 662 -28.40 30.36 -68.32
C THR A 662 -29.48 30.78 -67.35
N VAL A 663 -29.59 32.08 -67.07
CA VAL A 663 -30.76 32.65 -66.39
C VAL A 663 -31.96 32.59 -67.34
N ASN A 664 -33.10 32.12 -66.86
CA ASN A 664 -34.34 31.98 -67.66
C ASN A 664 -35.21 33.24 -67.61
#